data_AF-A0A7V2UWI7-F1
#
_entry.id   AF-A0A7V2UWI7-F1
#
_cell.length_a   1.000
_cell.length_b   1.000
_cell.length_c   1.000
_cell.angle_alpha   90.00
_cell.angle_beta   90.00
_cell.angle_gamma   90.00
#
_symmetry.space_group_name_H-M   'P 1'
#
loop_
_entity.id
_entity.type
_entity.pdbx_description
1 polymer ?
#
loop_
_entity_poly.entity_id
_entity_poly.type
_entity_poly.pdbx_seq_one_letter_code
_entity_poly.pdbx_strand_id
1 'polypeptide(L)'
;MKQSPLSVLTVVVSVASVAGVARGESPPAPAGIVFHVAADGNDAWTGRPAAPDAAGADGPFATLERARDAVRALRQAPGGPAAPVTIRVRGGAYRLARPFVLEPQDSGTAEAPVRYEAYPGERPVFSGGRALTGFRRNGPLWECEIPEVKTGQAYFRQLFVGGGRRPRARAPNEGYYRVAGLLPPSRDPQGQEVPDKSGFAFQPGDLQPWARLDDVNIVLMHSWEVSIHPVKSVDAAARIVRFAAPLKEWWTIGYWEQAQRYYVENARELLDRPGEWYLDRGTGVLSYWPMPGERIGETEVVAPLLPELVRFAGRPDEGALVRHVMLRGLAFHHADWVLDPKGNSSTQAAVEVPAAVMADGAVRCAIEGCEIARVGVYGIWLRRGCRDCRIERCRLFDLGAGGVRIGETQRAEADAAESCRNVVDNNHLYDGGRVYASGVGIWVAQSSHNRISNNDVHDFLYSGMSIGWNWDDAPNRTHHNIIERNHVHHLVHGVLSDAGAIYVLGASPGSVIRNNVCHDVWPYAEPPFGWGLYLDATCSQYLVEDNVVYNTQSGGLMYNNGGHEHVIRNNIFARSACFALWPFWEKRPNTFERNIVQLTQGELFVPHAVASLKQRRASKESLGVWDRNLYFHAGGAGPLRFFRWDFDAWRAMGLDANSLVADPLFVGPEAGDFRLKPGSPALGLGFKPIDVSQVGLYGDPAWVAEARAIRHPPTVLPPPPPPPKPAEVDDDFERTPVGSPPRADHVDPDRAGASIRVTDELAAGGNRSLKFTDTKALEPSWMPHLFYRPHLTEGVVRQGFDIRLGKGATLFTEWRDEGEYPHCIGPSVSFDAEGRVVVGGKALAVVPPGAWAHVEIEAALGAAAPRTFTLAVTGPDGERRTFANLPHAGKDFRELHWLGFSSTAAADCVWYVDNVTVKRVGKPAEEKRAGD
;
A
#
# COMPACT_ATOMS: atom_id res chain seq x y z
N MET A 1 69.14 5.64 12.53
CA MET A 1 68.40 4.69 11.69
C MET A 1 67.75 5.51 10.59
N LYS A 2 68.38 5.50 9.41
CA LYS A 2 68.28 6.52 8.38
C LYS A 2 67.57 5.98 7.12
N GLN A 3 66.75 6.85 6.56
CA GLN A 3 66.28 7.05 5.18
C GLN A 3 66.82 6.13 4.06
N SER A 4 65.95 5.84 3.08
CA SER A 4 66.04 6.21 1.64
C SER A 4 65.26 5.18 0.74
N PRO A 5 65.06 5.39 -0.59
CA PRO A 5 63.75 5.75 -1.17
C PRO A 5 63.30 4.93 -2.41
N LEU A 6 62.16 5.33 -3.00
CA LEU A 6 61.54 5.06 -4.31
C LEU A 6 62.19 4.05 -5.29
N SER A 7 61.35 3.24 -5.98
CA SER A 7 61.23 3.19 -7.46
C SER A 7 60.17 2.18 -7.96
N VAL A 8 59.56 2.53 -9.10
CA VAL A 8 58.65 1.76 -9.97
C VAL A 8 59.45 0.73 -10.79
N LEU A 9 58.94 -0.51 -11.00
CA LEU A 9 59.33 -1.30 -12.17
C LEU A 9 58.34 -2.43 -12.57
N THR A 10 57.80 -2.26 -13.77
CA THR A 10 57.53 -3.20 -14.87
C THR A 10 57.79 -4.70 -14.66
N VAL A 11 56.82 -5.55 -14.99
CA VAL A 11 57.06 -6.97 -15.36
C VAL A 11 56.79 -7.18 -16.84
N VAL A 12 57.77 -7.82 -17.47
CA VAL A 12 58.01 -8.04 -18.89
C VAL A 12 57.14 -9.17 -19.44
N VAL A 13 56.65 -8.98 -20.67
CA VAL A 13 56.02 -9.99 -21.52
C VAL A 13 57.10 -10.94 -22.07
N SER A 14 56.96 -12.24 -21.80
CA SER A 14 57.75 -13.29 -22.46
C SER A 14 56.85 -14.08 -23.41
N VAL A 15 57.09 -13.92 -24.71
CA VAL A 15 56.46 -14.69 -25.79
C VAL A 15 57.10 -16.07 -25.85
N ALA A 16 56.36 -17.12 -25.49
CA ALA A 16 56.71 -18.50 -25.81
C ALA A 16 55.83 -18.98 -26.96
N SER A 17 56.47 -19.25 -28.09
CA SER A 17 55.90 -19.85 -29.30
C SER A 17 55.36 -21.25 -29.02
N VAL A 18 54.03 -21.41 -29.05
CA VAL A 18 53.36 -22.72 -29.03
C VAL A 18 53.19 -23.20 -30.47
N ALA A 19 53.82 -24.34 -30.77
CA ALA A 19 53.66 -25.06 -32.01
C ALA A 19 52.18 -25.42 -32.25
N GLY A 20 51.73 -25.24 -33.49
CA GLY A 20 50.37 -25.53 -33.91
C GLY A 20 50.02 -27.01 -33.74
N VAL A 21 49.20 -27.31 -32.74
CA VAL A 21 48.43 -28.55 -32.70
C VAL A 21 47.18 -28.31 -33.54
N ALA A 22 47.04 -29.07 -34.63
CA ALA A 22 45.83 -29.11 -35.42
C ALA A 22 44.64 -29.38 -34.48
N ARG A 23 43.72 -28.41 -34.37
CA ARG A 23 42.43 -28.61 -33.73
C ARG A 23 41.69 -29.65 -34.57
N GLY A 24 41.61 -30.88 -34.09
CA GLY A 24 40.58 -31.81 -34.55
C GLY A 24 39.24 -31.12 -34.34
N GLU A 25 38.47 -30.94 -35.41
CA GLU A 25 37.08 -30.54 -35.32
C GLU A 25 36.38 -31.48 -34.34
N SER A 26 35.83 -30.92 -33.27
CA SER A 26 34.90 -31.67 -32.43
C SER A 26 33.75 -32.11 -33.34
N PRO A 27 33.31 -33.38 -33.27
CA PRO A 27 32.18 -33.83 -34.07
C PRO A 27 30.99 -32.89 -33.85
N PRO A 28 30.23 -32.54 -34.90
CA PRO A 28 29.06 -31.69 -34.74
C PRO A 28 28.15 -32.27 -33.66
N ALA A 29 27.69 -31.43 -32.73
CA ALA A 29 26.72 -31.85 -31.72
C ALA A 29 25.57 -32.57 -32.44
N PRO A 30 25.13 -33.74 -31.95
CA PRO A 30 24.07 -34.49 -32.61
C PRO A 30 22.85 -33.57 -32.82
N ALA A 31 22.33 -33.55 -34.04
CA ALA A 31 21.21 -32.71 -34.42
C ALA A 31 20.02 -32.96 -33.47
N GLY A 32 19.55 -31.90 -32.81
CA GLY A 32 18.42 -31.99 -31.89
C GLY A 32 17.15 -32.49 -32.59
N ILE A 33 16.28 -33.14 -31.82
CA ILE A 33 14.99 -33.63 -32.32
C ILE A 33 14.03 -32.44 -32.38
N VAL A 34 13.44 -32.19 -33.55
CA VAL A 34 12.39 -31.17 -33.71
C VAL A 34 11.04 -31.84 -34.00
N PHE A 35 10.01 -31.38 -33.28
CA PHE A 35 8.60 -31.59 -33.59
C PHE A 35 7.94 -30.25 -33.87
N HIS A 36 6.83 -30.27 -34.60
CA HIS A 36 6.04 -29.10 -34.95
C HIS A 36 4.60 -29.26 -34.50
N VAL A 37 3.98 -28.16 -34.09
CA VAL A 37 2.56 -28.06 -33.74
C VAL A 37 1.95 -26.95 -34.58
N ALA A 38 0.82 -27.20 -35.25
CA ALA A 38 0.14 -26.23 -36.10
C ALA A 38 -1.39 -26.30 -35.91
N ALA A 39 -2.08 -25.19 -36.13
CA ALA A 39 -3.54 -25.13 -35.97
C ALA A 39 -4.29 -25.99 -37.01
N ASP A 40 -3.67 -26.27 -38.15
CA ASP A 40 -4.09 -27.20 -39.20
C ASP A 40 -3.40 -28.58 -39.11
N GLY A 41 -2.74 -28.86 -37.97
CA GLY A 41 -2.06 -30.12 -37.72
C GLY A 41 -3.00 -31.29 -37.43
N ASN A 42 -2.42 -32.48 -37.28
CA ASN A 42 -3.13 -33.70 -36.93
C ASN A 42 -2.32 -34.54 -35.93
N ASP A 43 -2.93 -34.90 -34.80
CA ASP A 43 -2.26 -35.66 -33.73
C ASP A 43 -1.93 -37.12 -34.09
N ALA A 44 -2.47 -37.61 -35.22
CA ALA A 44 -2.09 -38.91 -35.79
C ALA A 44 -0.78 -38.87 -36.59
N TRP A 45 -0.28 -37.69 -36.98
CA TRP A 45 0.96 -37.53 -37.73
C TRP A 45 2.21 -37.71 -36.86
N THR A 46 3.39 -37.69 -37.47
CA THR A 46 4.68 -37.84 -36.77
C THR A 46 5.14 -36.56 -36.08
N GLY A 47 4.57 -35.41 -36.47
CA GLY A 47 4.98 -34.09 -36.00
C GLY A 47 6.34 -33.64 -36.54
N ARG A 48 7.01 -34.41 -37.40
CA ARG A 48 8.35 -34.08 -37.92
C ARG A 48 8.31 -32.96 -38.96
N PRO A 49 7.45 -33.01 -39.98
CA PRO A 49 7.38 -31.94 -40.97
C PRO A 49 6.80 -30.66 -40.33
N ALA A 50 7.26 -29.50 -40.80
CA ALA A 50 6.77 -28.20 -40.31
C ALA A 50 5.41 -27.78 -40.90
N ALA A 51 4.97 -28.46 -41.96
CA ALA A 51 3.72 -28.28 -42.66
C ALA A 51 3.25 -29.65 -43.16
N PRO A 52 1.94 -29.84 -43.45
CA PRO A 52 1.46 -31.06 -44.08
C PRO A 52 2.24 -31.38 -45.36
N ASP A 53 2.59 -32.65 -45.57
CA ASP A 53 3.17 -33.07 -46.83
C ASP A 53 2.16 -32.94 -47.98
N ALA A 54 2.65 -32.98 -49.23
CA ALA A 54 1.79 -32.81 -50.40
C ALA A 54 0.69 -33.88 -50.53
N ALA A 55 0.85 -35.03 -49.87
CA ALA A 55 -0.12 -36.12 -49.86
C ALA A 55 -1.13 -36.01 -48.69
N GLY A 56 -0.92 -35.10 -47.74
CA GLY A 56 -1.67 -35.01 -46.49
C GLY A 56 -1.47 -36.23 -45.58
N ALA A 57 -0.40 -37.00 -45.76
CA ALA A 57 -0.15 -38.25 -45.06
C ALA A 57 0.62 -38.04 -43.74
N ASP A 58 1.46 -37.01 -43.67
CA ASP A 58 2.23 -36.62 -42.49
C ASP A 58 2.32 -35.08 -42.37
N GLY A 59 2.70 -34.59 -41.19
CA GLY A 59 2.74 -33.15 -40.90
C GLY A 59 2.93 -32.81 -39.42
N PRO A 60 2.66 -31.57 -39.01
CA PRO A 60 2.75 -31.12 -37.61
C PRO A 60 1.63 -31.72 -36.75
N PHE A 61 1.88 -31.90 -35.45
CA PHE A 61 0.81 -32.23 -34.49
C PHE A 61 -0.23 -31.10 -34.41
N ALA A 62 -1.44 -31.41 -33.96
CA ALA A 62 -2.47 -30.41 -33.70
C ALA A 62 -2.32 -29.77 -32.30
N THR A 63 -1.83 -30.55 -31.31
CA THR A 63 -1.85 -30.15 -29.89
C THR A 63 -0.48 -30.20 -29.21
N LEU A 64 -0.34 -29.40 -28.13
CA LEU A 64 0.83 -29.47 -27.25
C LEU A 64 0.88 -30.79 -26.48
N GLU A 65 -0.28 -31.33 -26.12
CA GLU A 65 -0.40 -32.61 -25.41
C GLU A 65 0.19 -33.75 -26.24
N ARG A 66 -0.14 -33.81 -27.53
CA ARG A 66 0.42 -34.82 -28.41
C ARG A 66 1.94 -34.68 -28.57
N ALA A 67 2.43 -33.44 -28.69
CA ALA A 67 3.86 -33.16 -28.76
C ALA A 67 4.58 -33.59 -27.48
N ARG A 68 4.03 -33.27 -26.30
CA ARG A 68 4.51 -33.73 -25.00
C ARG A 68 4.55 -35.26 -24.92
N ASP A 69 3.49 -35.93 -25.37
CA ASP A 69 3.44 -37.40 -25.34
C ASP A 69 4.47 -38.03 -26.29
N ALA A 70 4.82 -37.37 -27.41
CA ALA A 70 5.94 -37.77 -28.26
C ALA A 70 7.29 -37.60 -27.54
N VAL A 71 7.49 -36.52 -26.78
CA VAL A 71 8.68 -36.34 -25.91
C VAL A 71 8.76 -37.47 -24.89
N ARG A 72 7.66 -37.82 -24.22
CA ARG A 72 7.61 -38.92 -23.24
C ARG A 72 8.06 -40.24 -23.86
N ALA A 73 7.54 -40.56 -25.05
CA ALA A 73 7.92 -41.77 -25.77
C ALA A 73 9.42 -41.81 -26.11
N LEU A 74 10.00 -40.69 -26.57
CA LEU A 74 11.44 -40.59 -26.84
C LEU A 74 12.29 -40.81 -25.59
N ARG A 75 11.83 -40.32 -24.43
CA ARG A 75 12.57 -40.45 -23.17
C ARG A 75 12.48 -41.83 -22.54
N GLN A 76 11.41 -42.58 -22.82
CA GLN A 76 11.28 -43.97 -22.40
C GLN A 76 12.12 -44.93 -23.26
N ALA A 77 12.60 -44.50 -24.44
CA ALA A 77 13.43 -45.33 -25.29
C ALA A 77 14.82 -45.59 -24.66
N PRO A 78 15.41 -46.79 -24.83
CA PRO A 78 16.75 -47.10 -24.32
C PRO A 78 17.80 -46.08 -24.77
N GLY A 79 18.51 -45.49 -23.80
CA GLY A 79 19.52 -44.46 -24.04
C GLY A 79 19.00 -43.02 -23.95
N GLY A 80 17.68 -42.79 -24.05
CA GLY A 80 17.05 -41.46 -24.02
C GLY A 80 17.60 -40.48 -25.07
N PRO A 81 17.03 -39.27 -25.21
CA PRO A 81 17.61 -38.25 -26.07
C PRO A 81 18.89 -37.69 -25.44
N ALA A 82 20.02 -37.88 -26.12
CA ALA A 82 21.30 -37.24 -25.77
C ALA A 82 21.40 -35.78 -26.25
N ALA A 83 20.41 -35.32 -27.02
CA ALA A 83 20.35 -33.98 -27.61
C ALA A 83 19.03 -33.28 -27.22
N PRO A 84 18.96 -31.93 -27.29
CA PRO A 84 17.75 -31.18 -27.00
C PRO A 84 16.55 -31.64 -27.84
N VAL A 85 15.35 -31.61 -27.25
CA VAL A 85 14.08 -31.82 -27.95
C VAL A 85 13.34 -30.49 -28.04
N THR A 86 13.05 -30.05 -29.27
CA THR A 86 12.39 -28.77 -29.55
C THR A 86 11.03 -29.00 -30.19
N ILE A 87 10.00 -28.37 -29.65
CA ILE A 87 8.64 -28.35 -30.17
C ILE A 87 8.41 -26.94 -30.69
N ARG A 88 8.32 -26.78 -32.01
CA ARG A 88 8.05 -25.50 -32.67
C ARG A 88 6.57 -25.33 -32.96
N VAL A 89 5.98 -24.30 -32.37
CA VAL A 89 4.53 -24.04 -32.49
C VAL A 89 4.31 -22.93 -33.52
N ARG A 90 3.60 -23.26 -34.61
CA ARG A 90 3.23 -22.29 -35.66
C ARG A 90 2.26 -21.24 -35.11
N GLY A 91 2.18 -20.11 -35.80
CA GLY A 91 1.21 -19.06 -35.51
C GLY A 91 -0.21 -19.56 -35.72
N GLY A 92 -1.11 -19.14 -34.84
CA GLY A 92 -2.50 -19.59 -34.86
C GLY A 92 -3.15 -19.47 -33.50
N ALA A 93 -4.47 -19.67 -33.48
CA ALA A 93 -5.26 -19.76 -32.26
C ALA A 93 -5.46 -21.23 -31.88
N TYR A 94 -5.10 -21.59 -30.66
CA TYR A 94 -5.16 -22.94 -30.12
C TYR A 94 -6.09 -22.94 -28.92
N ARG A 95 -7.15 -23.75 -28.97
CA ARG A 95 -8.08 -23.85 -27.84
C ARG A 95 -7.62 -24.94 -26.88
N LEU A 96 -7.45 -24.57 -25.61
CA LEU A 96 -7.20 -25.52 -24.53
C LEU A 96 -8.54 -26.08 -24.04
N ALA A 97 -8.71 -27.40 -24.13
CA ALA A 97 -9.84 -28.09 -23.52
C ALA A 97 -9.62 -28.37 -22.02
N ARG A 98 -8.36 -28.37 -21.60
CA ARG A 98 -7.86 -28.56 -20.23
C ARG A 98 -6.49 -27.89 -20.09
N PRO A 99 -5.97 -27.68 -18.87
CA PRO A 99 -4.63 -27.15 -18.70
C PRO A 99 -3.56 -28.02 -19.38
N PHE A 100 -2.54 -27.39 -19.97
CA PHE A 100 -1.36 -28.10 -20.46
C PHE A 100 -0.45 -28.48 -19.29
N VAL A 101 -0.40 -29.77 -18.97
CA VAL A 101 0.32 -30.29 -17.80
C VAL A 101 1.67 -30.90 -18.20
N LEU A 102 2.73 -30.45 -17.54
CA LEU A 102 4.09 -30.98 -17.61
C LEU A 102 4.42 -31.67 -16.29
N GLU A 103 4.74 -32.96 -16.35
CA GLU A 103 5.02 -33.85 -15.22
C GLU A 103 6.51 -34.22 -15.18
N PRO A 104 7.01 -34.88 -14.12
CA PRO A 104 8.43 -35.24 -14.02
C PRO A 104 8.97 -36.03 -15.22
N GLN A 105 8.15 -36.88 -15.86
CA GLN A 105 8.54 -37.58 -17.10
C GLN A 105 8.82 -36.65 -18.29
N ASP A 106 8.33 -35.41 -18.27
CA ASP A 106 8.51 -34.41 -19.33
C ASP A 106 9.80 -33.59 -19.20
N SER A 107 10.58 -33.84 -18.15
CA SER A 107 11.83 -33.13 -17.89
C SER A 107 12.84 -33.24 -19.05
N GLY A 108 13.84 -32.36 -19.07
CA GLY A 108 15.08 -32.55 -19.81
C GLY A 108 16.27 -32.76 -18.88
N THR A 109 17.47 -32.62 -19.42
CA THR A 109 18.72 -32.40 -18.67
C THR A 109 19.35 -31.06 -19.08
N ALA A 110 20.49 -30.70 -18.48
CA ALA A 110 21.21 -29.51 -18.90
C ALA A 110 21.71 -29.62 -20.36
N GLU A 111 22.10 -30.82 -20.78
CA GLU A 111 22.61 -31.15 -22.11
C GLU A 111 21.49 -31.42 -23.12
N ALA A 112 20.36 -31.97 -22.65
CA ALA A 112 19.19 -32.31 -23.46
C ALA A 112 17.90 -31.70 -22.87
N PRO A 113 17.74 -30.37 -22.89
CA PRO A 113 16.53 -29.70 -22.42
C PRO A 113 15.34 -29.96 -23.36
N VAL A 114 14.12 -29.78 -22.84
CA VAL A 114 12.88 -29.81 -23.62
C VAL A 114 12.38 -28.38 -23.81
N ARG A 115 12.16 -27.96 -25.06
CA ARG A 115 11.79 -26.58 -25.41
C ARG A 115 10.48 -26.57 -26.18
N TYR A 116 9.49 -25.86 -25.67
CA TYR A 116 8.28 -25.50 -26.40
C TYR A 116 8.43 -24.04 -26.81
N GLU A 117 8.66 -23.78 -28.10
CA GLU A 117 8.94 -22.44 -28.60
C GLU A 117 8.04 -22.07 -29.78
N ALA A 118 7.68 -20.80 -29.88
CA ALA A 118 7.05 -20.27 -31.08
C ALA A 118 7.95 -20.49 -32.29
N TYR A 119 7.33 -20.80 -33.43
CA TYR A 119 8.03 -20.81 -34.71
C TYR A 119 8.57 -19.39 -35.00
N PRO A 120 9.81 -19.25 -35.51
CA PRO A 120 10.43 -17.93 -35.66
C PRO A 120 9.56 -16.91 -36.40
N GLY A 121 9.29 -15.77 -35.75
CA GLY A 121 8.47 -14.68 -36.32
C GLY A 121 6.96 -14.90 -36.26
N GLU A 122 6.49 -16.04 -35.75
CA GLU A 122 5.07 -16.38 -35.63
C GLU A 122 4.60 -16.24 -34.16
N ARG A 123 3.29 -16.02 -33.96
CA ARG A 123 2.69 -15.81 -32.64
C ARG A 123 1.59 -16.84 -32.35
N PRO A 124 1.90 -17.98 -31.70
CA PRO A 124 0.90 -18.93 -31.23
C PRO A 124 0.15 -18.40 -30.01
N VAL A 125 -1.19 -18.47 -30.04
CA VAL A 125 -2.06 -18.04 -28.95
C VAL A 125 -2.88 -19.22 -28.44
N PHE A 126 -2.59 -19.67 -27.22
CA PHE A 126 -3.35 -20.67 -26.50
C PHE A 126 -4.43 -19.99 -25.67
N SER A 127 -5.69 -20.37 -25.89
CA SER A 127 -6.85 -19.79 -25.23
C SER A 127 -7.54 -20.83 -24.36
N GLY A 128 -7.73 -20.54 -23.08
CA GLY A 128 -8.64 -21.27 -22.19
C GLY A 128 -10.12 -20.90 -22.39
N GLY A 129 -10.41 -20.04 -23.35
CA GLY A 129 -11.75 -19.54 -23.66
C GLY A 129 -12.38 -20.14 -24.91
N ARG A 130 -13.69 -19.93 -25.01
CA ARG A 130 -14.54 -20.28 -26.14
C ARG A 130 -15.02 -19.01 -26.84
N ALA A 131 -14.77 -18.91 -28.14
CA ALA A 131 -15.47 -17.95 -28.98
C ALA A 131 -16.97 -18.26 -28.99
N LEU A 132 -17.78 -17.28 -28.60
CA LEU A 132 -19.23 -17.36 -28.58
C LEU A 132 -19.78 -16.87 -29.91
N THR A 133 -20.79 -17.57 -30.41
CA THR A 133 -21.45 -17.27 -31.69
C THR A 133 -22.97 -17.33 -31.53
N GLY A 134 -23.73 -17.08 -32.60
CA GLY A 134 -25.20 -17.17 -32.57
C GLY A 134 -25.89 -16.00 -31.88
N PHE A 135 -25.20 -14.87 -31.71
CA PHE A 135 -25.79 -13.65 -31.16
C PHE A 135 -26.92 -13.12 -32.05
N ARG A 136 -28.01 -12.72 -31.40
CA ARG A 136 -29.14 -12.02 -32.00
C ARG A 136 -29.29 -10.66 -31.35
N ARG A 137 -29.73 -9.68 -32.13
CA ARG A 137 -30.02 -8.36 -31.60
C ARG A 137 -31.38 -8.36 -30.90
N ASN A 138 -31.41 -7.92 -29.65
CA ASN A 138 -32.62 -7.67 -28.88
C ASN A 138 -32.59 -6.23 -28.32
N GLY A 139 -33.23 -5.31 -29.03
CA GLY A 139 -33.13 -3.88 -28.72
C GLY A 139 -31.67 -3.38 -28.80
N PRO A 140 -31.10 -2.80 -27.72
CA PRO A 140 -29.70 -2.41 -27.69
C PRO A 140 -28.74 -3.58 -27.44
N LEU A 141 -29.25 -4.75 -27.02
CA LEU A 141 -28.41 -5.87 -26.57
C LEU A 141 -28.12 -6.87 -27.68
N TRP A 142 -27.01 -7.57 -27.53
CA TRP A 142 -26.68 -8.82 -28.20
C TRP A 142 -26.92 -9.97 -27.24
N GLU A 143 -27.71 -10.94 -27.68
CA GLU A 143 -28.08 -12.10 -26.86
C GLU A 143 -27.77 -13.41 -27.55
N CYS A 144 -27.21 -14.36 -26.80
CA CYS A 144 -27.07 -15.75 -27.23
C CYS A 144 -27.39 -16.71 -26.09
N GLU A 145 -27.91 -17.88 -26.44
CA GLU A 145 -28.16 -18.96 -25.47
C GLU A 145 -26.93 -19.84 -25.35
N ILE A 146 -26.59 -20.18 -24.11
CA ILE A 146 -25.48 -21.05 -23.75
C ILE A 146 -26.07 -22.24 -22.97
N PRO A 147 -26.43 -23.35 -23.65
CA PRO A 147 -27.13 -24.46 -23.02
C PRO A 147 -26.40 -25.07 -21.82
N GLU A 148 -25.06 -25.08 -21.85
CA GLU A 148 -24.25 -25.63 -20.75
C GLU A 148 -24.35 -24.78 -19.47
N VAL A 149 -24.71 -23.50 -19.59
CA VAL A 149 -24.99 -22.63 -18.43
C VAL A 149 -26.32 -23.01 -17.80
N LYS A 150 -27.36 -23.19 -18.62
CA LYS A 150 -28.70 -23.59 -18.17
C LYS A 150 -28.71 -24.92 -17.42
N THR A 151 -27.86 -25.87 -17.84
CA THR A 151 -27.72 -27.19 -17.19
C THR A 151 -26.76 -27.19 -16.00
N GLY A 152 -26.11 -26.06 -15.71
CA GLY A 152 -25.11 -25.94 -14.64
C GLY A 152 -23.76 -26.61 -14.94
N GLN A 153 -23.53 -27.05 -16.19
CA GLN A 153 -22.28 -27.68 -16.62
C GLN A 153 -21.13 -26.68 -16.80
N ALA A 154 -21.44 -25.41 -17.07
CA ALA A 154 -20.46 -24.35 -17.21
C ALA A 154 -20.98 -23.03 -16.62
N TYR A 155 -20.07 -22.20 -16.12
CA TYR A 155 -20.35 -20.80 -15.80
C TYR A 155 -19.06 -20.02 -15.87
N PHE A 156 -19.11 -18.80 -16.42
CA PHE A 156 -17.95 -17.92 -16.51
C PHE A 156 -18.23 -16.55 -15.92
N ARG A 157 -17.18 -15.90 -15.42
CA ARG A 157 -17.28 -14.60 -14.72
C ARG A 157 -16.58 -13.46 -15.45
N GLN A 158 -16.12 -13.70 -16.67
CA GLN A 158 -15.46 -12.71 -17.51
C GLN A 158 -15.96 -12.85 -18.95
N LEU A 159 -15.98 -11.73 -19.66
CA LEU A 159 -16.27 -11.68 -21.08
C LEU A 159 -15.26 -10.77 -21.77
N PHE A 160 -14.72 -11.21 -22.90
CA PHE A 160 -13.80 -10.43 -23.71
C PHE A 160 -14.43 -10.17 -25.07
N VAL A 161 -14.49 -8.91 -25.49
CA VAL A 161 -15.10 -8.50 -26.76
C VAL A 161 -14.14 -7.64 -27.54
N GLY A 162 -13.83 -8.04 -28.78
CA GLY A 162 -12.83 -7.39 -29.61
C GLY A 162 -11.42 -7.41 -29.00
N GLY A 163 -11.13 -8.42 -28.17
CA GLY A 163 -9.89 -8.48 -27.40
C GLY A 163 -9.82 -7.42 -26.29
N GLY A 164 -10.93 -7.07 -25.63
CA GLY A 164 -10.91 -6.26 -24.40
C GLY A 164 -11.84 -6.84 -23.35
N ARG A 165 -11.44 -6.83 -22.07
CA ARG A 165 -12.30 -7.23 -20.95
C ARG A 165 -13.52 -6.32 -20.89
N ARG A 166 -14.70 -6.91 -20.69
CA ARG A 166 -15.95 -6.18 -20.49
C ARG A 166 -16.40 -6.24 -19.03
N PRO A 167 -16.76 -5.10 -18.41
CA PRO A 167 -17.27 -5.10 -17.05
C PRO A 167 -18.55 -5.91 -16.98
N ARG A 168 -18.65 -6.76 -15.97
CA ARG A 168 -19.93 -7.35 -15.60
C ARG A 168 -20.84 -6.22 -15.12
N ALA A 169 -22.12 -6.26 -15.50
CA ALA A 169 -23.10 -5.23 -15.13
C ALA A 169 -23.02 -4.92 -13.62
N ARG A 170 -22.81 -3.65 -13.27
CA ARG A 170 -22.52 -3.22 -11.90
C ARG A 170 -23.10 -1.85 -11.55
N ALA A 171 -23.32 -1.61 -10.26
CA ALA A 171 -23.71 -0.32 -9.73
C ALA A 171 -22.86 0.12 -8.51
N PRO A 172 -22.51 1.41 -8.39
CA PRO A 172 -22.66 2.39 -9.44
C PRO A 172 -21.76 2.01 -10.61
N ASN A 173 -22.16 2.53 -11.77
CA ASN A 173 -21.49 2.33 -13.04
C ASN A 173 -20.01 2.76 -12.96
N GLU A 174 -19.73 3.86 -12.28
CA GLU A 174 -18.38 4.33 -11.97
C GLU A 174 -18.29 4.71 -10.49
N GLY A 175 -17.09 4.66 -9.92
CA GLY A 175 -16.88 4.96 -8.51
C GLY A 175 -17.47 3.88 -7.58
N TYR A 176 -17.97 4.31 -6.43
CA TYR A 176 -18.40 3.42 -5.34
C TYR A 176 -19.61 4.00 -4.61
N TYR A 177 -20.51 3.12 -4.18
CA TYR A 177 -21.45 3.40 -3.10
C TYR A 177 -20.74 3.43 -1.75
N ARG A 178 -21.48 3.86 -0.73
CA ARG A 178 -20.98 4.05 0.64
C ARG A 178 -21.90 3.31 1.60
N VAL A 179 -21.31 2.52 2.50
CA VAL A 179 -22.05 1.92 3.61
C VAL A 179 -22.73 3.03 4.43
N ALA A 180 -24.02 2.87 4.70
CA ALA A 180 -24.83 3.85 5.44
C ALA A 180 -24.81 3.61 6.95
N GLY A 181 -24.58 2.37 7.38
CA GLY A 181 -24.49 2.02 8.79
C GLY A 181 -24.07 0.56 9.01
N LEU A 182 -23.55 0.28 10.19
CA LEU A 182 -23.17 -1.07 10.62
C LEU A 182 -24.38 -1.78 11.24
N LEU A 183 -24.42 -3.10 11.12
CA LEU A 183 -25.44 -3.90 11.81
C LEU A 183 -25.14 -3.96 13.33
N PRO A 184 -26.16 -4.14 14.17
CA PRO A 184 -25.96 -4.32 15.61
C PRO A 184 -24.98 -5.47 15.90
N PRO A 185 -24.10 -5.34 16.91
CA PRO A 185 -23.15 -6.39 17.24
C PRO A 185 -23.86 -7.69 17.63
N SER A 186 -23.23 -8.81 17.29
CA SER A 186 -23.65 -10.14 17.75
C SER A 186 -22.95 -10.50 19.05
N ARG A 187 -23.30 -11.63 19.68
CA ARG A 187 -22.60 -12.15 20.85
C ARG A 187 -21.85 -13.42 20.51
N ASP A 188 -20.60 -13.51 20.95
CA ASP A 188 -19.80 -14.74 20.83
C ASP A 188 -20.30 -15.82 21.82
N PRO A 189 -19.80 -17.07 21.74
CA PRO A 189 -20.18 -18.14 22.67
C PRO A 189 -19.89 -17.83 24.15
N GLN A 190 -19.04 -16.85 24.44
CA GLN A 190 -18.67 -16.38 25.78
C GLN A 190 -19.54 -15.19 26.23
N GLY A 191 -20.48 -14.75 25.40
CA GLY A 191 -21.40 -13.65 25.67
C GLY A 191 -20.83 -12.25 25.43
N GLN A 192 -19.62 -12.14 24.87
CA GLN A 192 -19.00 -10.85 24.52
C GLN A 192 -19.59 -10.30 23.23
N GLU A 193 -19.77 -8.98 23.17
CA GLU A 193 -20.22 -8.32 21.94
C GLU A 193 -19.10 -8.33 20.90
N VAL A 194 -19.43 -8.79 19.70
CA VAL A 194 -18.52 -8.84 18.55
C VAL A 194 -19.21 -8.20 17.34
N PRO A 195 -18.49 -7.42 16.51
CA PRO A 195 -19.09 -6.78 15.34
C PRO A 195 -19.78 -7.80 14.41
N ASP A 196 -20.94 -7.45 13.88
CA ASP A 196 -21.64 -8.31 12.92
C ASP A 196 -20.95 -8.22 11.55
N LYS A 197 -20.47 -9.37 11.09
CA LYS A 197 -19.74 -9.55 9.82
C LYS A 197 -20.65 -10.05 8.69
N SER A 198 -21.95 -10.14 8.90
CA SER A 198 -22.91 -10.78 7.98
C SER A 198 -23.56 -9.83 6.98
N GLY A 199 -23.32 -8.52 7.07
CA GLY A 199 -23.97 -7.53 6.23
C GLY A 199 -23.76 -6.10 6.72
N PHE A 200 -24.48 -5.16 6.11
CA PHE A 200 -24.48 -3.75 6.49
C PHE A 200 -25.79 -3.06 6.07
N ALA A 201 -26.00 -1.83 6.56
CA ALA A 201 -27.06 -0.95 6.11
C ALA A 201 -26.61 -0.08 4.93
N PHE A 202 -27.44 0.04 3.89
CA PHE A 202 -27.12 0.75 2.64
C PHE A 202 -27.96 2.03 2.44
N GLN A 203 -27.57 2.91 1.52
CA GLN A 203 -28.34 4.14 1.23
C GLN A 203 -29.59 3.83 0.40
N PRO A 204 -30.68 4.61 0.50
CA PRO A 204 -31.87 4.39 -0.31
C PRO A 204 -31.54 4.34 -1.80
N GLY A 205 -31.90 3.24 -2.46
CA GLY A 205 -31.71 3.05 -3.90
C GLY A 205 -30.47 2.26 -4.31
N ASP A 206 -29.45 2.11 -3.44
CA ASP A 206 -28.21 1.42 -3.79
C ASP A 206 -28.42 -0.05 -4.14
N LEU A 207 -29.29 -0.74 -3.39
CA LEU A 207 -29.60 -2.16 -3.52
C LEU A 207 -31.11 -2.38 -3.58
N GLN A 208 -31.52 -3.34 -4.41
CA GLN A 208 -32.90 -3.79 -4.55
C GLN A 208 -32.97 -5.32 -4.45
N PRO A 209 -34.14 -5.90 -4.11
CA PRO A 209 -34.34 -7.34 -4.15
C PRO A 209 -34.49 -7.82 -5.60
N TRP A 210 -33.42 -7.69 -6.39
CA TRP A 210 -33.37 -8.11 -7.79
C TRP A 210 -33.65 -9.61 -7.96
N ALA A 211 -33.98 -10.02 -9.18
CA ALA A 211 -34.06 -11.44 -9.48
C ALA A 211 -32.70 -12.12 -9.29
N ARG A 212 -32.69 -13.37 -8.79
CA ARG A 212 -31.48 -14.19 -8.60
C ARG A 212 -30.40 -13.55 -7.71
N LEU A 213 -30.80 -13.06 -6.53
CA LEU A 213 -29.86 -12.46 -5.57
C LEU A 213 -28.66 -13.35 -5.23
N ASP A 214 -28.82 -14.68 -5.29
CA ASP A 214 -27.76 -15.66 -5.06
C ASP A 214 -26.62 -15.61 -6.09
N ASP A 215 -26.83 -14.96 -7.24
CA ASP A 215 -25.81 -14.69 -8.24
C ASP A 215 -25.17 -13.29 -8.11
N VAL A 216 -25.79 -12.39 -7.35
CA VAL A 216 -25.35 -10.99 -7.17
C VAL A 216 -24.20 -10.94 -6.16
N ASN A 217 -23.16 -10.16 -6.46
CA ASN A 217 -22.02 -9.98 -5.54
C ASN A 217 -21.92 -8.54 -5.06
N ILE A 218 -21.63 -8.38 -3.77
CA ILE A 218 -21.13 -7.12 -3.20
C ILE A 218 -19.61 -7.19 -3.15
N VAL A 219 -18.94 -6.19 -3.71
CA VAL A 219 -17.48 -6.05 -3.64
C VAL A 219 -17.14 -4.86 -2.75
N LEU A 220 -16.48 -5.13 -1.63
CA LEU A 220 -16.10 -4.15 -0.61
C LEU A 220 -14.60 -3.83 -0.72
N MET A 221 -14.27 -2.54 -0.71
CA MET A 221 -12.88 -2.07 -0.63
C MET A 221 -12.55 -1.81 0.84
N HIS A 222 -11.45 -2.35 1.36
CA HIS A 222 -11.07 -2.30 2.78
C HIS A 222 -9.61 -1.83 2.93
N SER A 223 -9.31 -0.53 2.91
CA SER A 223 -7.91 -0.07 2.95
C SER A 223 -7.03 -0.81 1.91
N TRP A 224 -6.17 -1.77 2.30
CA TRP A 224 -5.37 -2.64 1.42
C TRP A 224 -6.04 -3.98 1.00
N GLU A 225 -7.18 -4.34 1.60
CA GLU A 225 -7.91 -5.58 1.36
C GLU A 225 -9.12 -5.35 0.44
N VAL A 226 -9.59 -6.43 -0.18
CA VAL A 226 -10.85 -6.48 -0.93
C VAL A 226 -11.59 -7.74 -0.53
N SER A 227 -12.91 -7.65 -0.42
CA SER A 227 -13.75 -8.82 -0.26
C SER A 227 -14.91 -8.84 -1.25
N ILE A 228 -15.29 -10.06 -1.68
CA ILE A 228 -16.36 -10.33 -2.63
C ILE A 228 -17.38 -11.25 -1.96
N HIS A 229 -18.61 -10.78 -1.78
CA HIS A 229 -19.66 -11.48 -1.05
C HIS A 229 -20.89 -11.73 -1.92
N PRO A 230 -21.24 -13.01 -2.18
CA PRO A 230 -22.54 -13.36 -2.71
C PRO A 230 -23.66 -12.87 -1.78
N VAL A 231 -24.73 -12.34 -2.35
CA VAL A 231 -25.86 -11.79 -1.61
C VAL A 231 -26.82 -12.90 -1.20
N LYS A 232 -27.25 -12.88 0.06
CA LYS A 232 -28.28 -13.77 0.60
C LYS A 232 -29.67 -13.13 0.56
N SER A 233 -29.77 -11.87 0.96
CA SER A 233 -31.04 -11.15 1.03
C SER A 233 -30.81 -9.64 1.04
N VAL A 234 -31.75 -8.91 0.46
CA VAL A 234 -31.85 -7.45 0.53
C VAL A 234 -33.22 -7.10 1.09
N ASP A 235 -33.25 -6.39 2.22
CA ASP A 235 -34.45 -5.75 2.76
C ASP A 235 -34.38 -4.26 2.41
N ALA A 236 -35.11 -3.86 1.35
CA ALA A 236 -35.11 -2.47 0.89
C ALA A 236 -35.81 -1.49 1.85
N ALA A 237 -36.75 -1.98 2.67
CA ALA A 237 -37.47 -1.14 3.63
C ALA A 237 -36.59 -0.86 4.86
N ALA A 238 -35.94 -1.91 5.40
CA ALA A 238 -34.97 -1.77 6.49
C ALA A 238 -33.61 -1.23 6.02
N ARG A 239 -33.36 -1.25 4.70
CA ARG A 239 -32.08 -0.93 4.04
C ARG A 239 -30.93 -1.80 4.50
N ILE A 240 -31.17 -3.11 4.63
CA ILE A 240 -30.18 -4.08 5.09
C ILE A 240 -29.85 -5.09 4.00
N VAL A 241 -28.57 -5.26 3.70
CA VAL A 241 -28.07 -6.38 2.90
C VAL A 241 -27.45 -7.42 3.82
N ARG A 242 -27.66 -8.71 3.49
CA ARG A 242 -26.96 -9.82 4.15
C ARG A 242 -26.22 -10.66 3.13
N PHE A 243 -25.03 -11.08 3.50
CA PHE A 243 -24.17 -11.95 2.71
C PHE A 243 -24.53 -13.43 2.89
N ALA A 244 -24.15 -14.25 1.91
CA ALA A 244 -24.27 -15.71 1.99
C ALA A 244 -23.46 -16.31 3.15
N ALA A 245 -22.33 -15.69 3.49
CA ALA A 245 -21.52 -16.02 4.65
C ALA A 245 -20.88 -14.74 5.23
N PRO A 246 -20.60 -14.72 6.55
CA PRO A 246 -19.92 -13.59 7.17
C PRO A 246 -18.48 -13.43 6.67
N LEU A 247 -17.96 -12.20 6.74
CA LEU A 247 -16.54 -11.92 6.47
C LEU A 247 -15.64 -12.79 7.35
N LYS A 248 -14.56 -13.31 6.77
CA LYS A 248 -13.57 -14.14 7.47
C LYS A 248 -12.42 -13.33 8.08
N GLU A 249 -12.22 -12.10 7.60
CA GLU A 249 -11.04 -11.30 7.91
C GLU A 249 -10.99 -10.77 9.34
N TRP A 250 -9.79 -10.37 9.75
CA TRP A 250 -9.53 -9.79 11.07
C TRP A 250 -10.27 -8.47 11.24
N TRP A 251 -10.23 -7.62 10.21
CA TRP A 251 -10.91 -6.32 10.20
C TRP A 251 -12.38 -6.46 9.81
N THR A 252 -13.21 -5.63 10.43
CA THR A 252 -14.67 -5.62 10.19
C THR A 252 -15.03 -4.46 9.27
N ILE A 253 -16.21 -4.54 8.67
CA ILE A 253 -16.77 -3.41 7.91
C ILE A 253 -16.82 -2.20 8.85
N GLY A 254 -16.31 -1.07 8.40
CA GLY A 254 -16.30 0.15 9.20
C GLY A 254 -15.06 0.35 10.07
N TYR A 255 -14.11 -0.59 10.10
CA TYR A 255 -12.91 -0.48 10.95
C TYR A 255 -11.97 0.65 10.50
N TRP A 256 -11.56 0.64 9.22
CA TRP A 256 -10.68 1.67 8.66
C TRP A 256 -11.44 2.90 8.16
N GLU A 257 -12.69 2.70 7.72
CA GLU A 257 -13.55 3.77 7.21
C GLU A 257 -15.01 3.41 7.54
N GLN A 258 -15.69 4.18 8.38
CA GLN A 258 -17.09 3.89 8.76
C GLN A 258 -18.03 3.83 7.55
N ALA A 259 -17.89 4.78 6.62
CA ALA A 259 -18.66 4.85 5.37
C ALA A 259 -17.92 4.13 4.23
N GLN A 260 -17.62 2.86 4.46
CA GLN A 260 -16.78 2.05 3.59
C GLN A 260 -17.30 1.96 2.14
N ARG A 261 -16.38 1.93 1.17
CA ARG A 261 -16.72 1.83 -0.26
C ARG A 261 -17.14 0.43 -0.67
N TYR A 262 -18.17 0.35 -1.49
CA TYR A 262 -18.54 -0.87 -2.18
C TYR A 262 -19.14 -0.61 -3.56
N TYR A 263 -19.19 -1.65 -4.38
CA TYR A 263 -20.08 -1.71 -5.53
C TYR A 263 -20.79 -3.07 -5.56
N VAL A 264 -21.87 -3.16 -6.32
CA VAL A 264 -22.63 -4.39 -6.53
C VAL A 264 -22.55 -4.78 -7.99
N GLU A 265 -22.47 -6.07 -8.28
CA GLU A 265 -22.39 -6.59 -9.64
C GLU A 265 -23.29 -7.79 -9.87
N ASN A 266 -23.53 -8.08 -11.15
CA ASN A 266 -24.22 -9.26 -11.66
C ASN A 266 -25.72 -9.35 -11.35
N ALA A 267 -26.45 -8.26 -11.50
CA ALA A 267 -27.91 -8.31 -11.66
C ALA A 267 -28.30 -7.85 -13.07
N ARG A 268 -29.37 -8.41 -13.62
CA ARG A 268 -29.84 -8.09 -14.98
C ARG A 268 -30.23 -6.63 -15.10
N GLU A 269 -30.78 -6.09 -14.03
CA GLU A 269 -31.28 -4.73 -13.88
C GLU A 269 -30.15 -3.69 -13.89
N LEU A 270 -28.90 -4.12 -13.64
CA LEU A 270 -27.71 -3.28 -13.70
C LEU A 270 -27.12 -3.19 -15.11
N LEU A 271 -27.57 -4.01 -16.06
CA LEU A 271 -27.11 -3.95 -17.45
C LEU A 271 -27.79 -2.77 -18.15
N ASP A 272 -27.19 -1.58 -18.03
CA ASP A 272 -27.85 -0.31 -18.36
C ASP A 272 -27.05 0.61 -19.31
N ARG A 273 -25.83 0.22 -19.70
CA ARG A 273 -24.99 0.99 -20.64
C ARG A 273 -24.09 0.14 -21.53
N PRO A 274 -23.57 0.71 -22.64
CA PRO A 274 -22.58 0.06 -23.49
C PRO A 274 -21.37 -0.48 -22.72
N GLY A 275 -20.90 -1.65 -23.13
CA GLY A 275 -19.75 -2.34 -22.57
C GLY A 275 -20.10 -3.36 -21.49
N GLU A 276 -21.29 -3.31 -20.91
CA GLU A 276 -21.68 -4.23 -19.84
C GLU A 276 -22.29 -5.52 -20.35
N TRP A 277 -22.20 -6.57 -19.53
CA TRP A 277 -22.83 -7.86 -19.82
C TRP A 277 -23.41 -8.52 -18.56
N TYR A 278 -24.36 -9.42 -18.79
CA TYR A 278 -25.00 -10.25 -17.77
C TYR A 278 -25.23 -11.66 -18.32
N LEU A 279 -25.00 -12.69 -17.49
CA LEU A 279 -25.25 -14.09 -17.83
C LEU A 279 -26.25 -14.69 -16.83
N ASP A 280 -27.46 -14.96 -17.31
CA ASP A 280 -28.50 -15.61 -16.52
C ASP A 280 -28.23 -17.10 -16.41
N ARG A 281 -27.98 -17.59 -15.19
CA ARG A 281 -27.71 -19.00 -14.93
C ARG A 281 -28.88 -19.94 -15.21
N GLY A 282 -30.11 -19.47 -15.09
CA GLY A 282 -31.31 -20.33 -15.17
C GLY A 282 -31.84 -20.47 -16.58
N THR A 283 -31.62 -19.46 -17.41
CA THR A 283 -31.99 -19.51 -18.84
C THR A 283 -30.80 -19.87 -19.71
N GLY A 284 -29.56 -19.59 -19.26
CA GLY A 284 -28.36 -19.70 -20.07
C GLY A 284 -28.18 -18.55 -21.05
N VAL A 285 -28.98 -17.49 -20.98
CA VAL A 285 -28.88 -16.34 -21.87
C VAL A 285 -27.75 -15.42 -21.42
N LEU A 286 -26.78 -15.22 -22.30
CA LEU A 286 -25.81 -14.13 -22.20
C LEU A 286 -26.40 -12.90 -22.89
N SER A 287 -26.48 -11.77 -22.17
CA SER A 287 -26.85 -10.47 -22.71
C SER A 287 -25.65 -9.52 -22.63
N TYR A 288 -25.28 -8.91 -23.75
CA TYR A 288 -24.18 -7.95 -23.85
C TYR A 288 -24.66 -6.65 -24.50
N TRP A 289 -24.35 -5.50 -23.90
CA TRP A 289 -24.56 -4.21 -24.54
C TRP A 289 -23.29 -3.82 -25.31
N PRO A 290 -23.28 -3.89 -26.66
CA PRO A 290 -22.10 -3.60 -27.45
C PRO A 290 -21.61 -2.16 -27.29
N MET A 291 -20.29 -1.99 -27.33
CA MET A 291 -19.68 -0.66 -27.48
C MET A 291 -19.97 -0.08 -28.87
N PRO A 292 -19.98 1.25 -29.03
CA PRO A 292 -20.05 1.87 -30.34
C PRO A 292 -18.98 1.31 -31.29
N GLY A 293 -19.41 0.84 -32.47
CA GLY A 293 -18.52 0.29 -33.52
C GLY A 293 -18.42 -1.23 -33.56
N GLU A 294 -18.82 -1.94 -32.51
CA GLU A 294 -18.86 -3.41 -32.51
C GLU A 294 -20.01 -3.93 -33.37
N ARG A 295 -19.79 -5.05 -34.06
CA ARG A 295 -20.74 -5.64 -35.01
C ARG A 295 -20.87 -7.16 -34.84
N ILE A 296 -22.11 -7.64 -34.81
CA ILE A 296 -22.39 -9.09 -34.78
C ILE A 296 -21.79 -9.75 -36.02
N GLY A 297 -21.06 -10.84 -35.81
CA GLY A 297 -20.42 -11.61 -36.88
C GLY A 297 -19.05 -11.09 -37.31
N GLU A 298 -18.67 -9.86 -36.92
CA GLU A 298 -17.34 -9.28 -37.18
C GLU A 298 -16.50 -9.20 -35.90
N THR A 299 -17.12 -8.79 -34.78
CA THR A 299 -16.43 -8.64 -33.49
C THR A 299 -16.42 -9.97 -32.74
N GLU A 300 -15.23 -10.44 -32.38
CA GLU A 300 -15.06 -11.66 -31.58
C GLU A 300 -15.53 -11.45 -30.14
N VAL A 301 -16.29 -12.42 -29.62
CA VAL A 301 -16.70 -12.49 -28.22
C VAL A 301 -16.18 -13.79 -27.62
N VAL A 302 -15.36 -13.72 -26.56
CA VAL A 302 -14.73 -14.87 -25.91
C VAL A 302 -15.13 -14.95 -24.45
N ALA A 303 -15.53 -16.13 -24.00
CA ALA A 303 -15.76 -16.45 -22.59
C ALA A 303 -14.74 -17.49 -22.10
N PRO A 304 -14.00 -17.26 -21.00
CA PRO A 304 -13.05 -18.22 -20.47
C PRO A 304 -13.76 -19.42 -19.82
N LEU A 305 -13.18 -20.61 -19.93
CA LEU A 305 -13.73 -21.84 -19.36
C LEU A 305 -12.78 -22.51 -18.37
N LEU A 306 -11.48 -22.26 -18.48
CA LEU A 306 -10.45 -22.86 -17.63
C LEU A 306 -9.91 -21.82 -16.65
N PRO A 307 -9.81 -22.08 -15.34
CA PRO A 307 -9.16 -21.17 -14.40
C PRO A 307 -7.62 -21.24 -14.46
N GLU A 308 -7.08 -22.27 -15.12
CA GLU A 308 -5.65 -22.55 -15.24
C GLU A 308 -5.34 -22.98 -16.68
N LEU A 309 -4.20 -22.55 -17.20
CA LEU A 309 -3.80 -22.78 -18.60
C LEU A 309 -2.60 -23.72 -18.69
N VAL A 310 -1.62 -23.59 -17.79
CA VAL A 310 -0.40 -24.41 -17.79
C VAL A 310 -0.05 -24.84 -16.37
N ARG A 311 0.42 -26.08 -16.22
CA ARG A 311 0.88 -26.64 -14.95
C ARG A 311 2.21 -27.37 -15.06
N PHE A 312 3.18 -26.99 -14.25
CA PHE A 312 4.34 -27.84 -13.93
C PHE A 312 3.99 -28.62 -12.66
N ALA A 313 3.68 -29.91 -12.82
CA ALA A 313 3.14 -30.80 -11.79
C ALA A 313 4.23 -31.66 -11.13
N GLY A 314 5.25 -31.02 -10.55
CA GLY A 314 6.21 -31.70 -9.69
C GLY A 314 5.67 -31.99 -8.29
N ARG A 315 6.27 -32.97 -7.62
CA ARG A 315 6.03 -33.32 -6.21
C ARG A 315 7.37 -33.20 -5.46
N PRO A 316 7.72 -31.99 -4.98
CA PRO A 316 9.03 -31.74 -4.40
C PRO A 316 9.33 -32.57 -3.16
N ASP A 317 8.33 -32.84 -2.32
CA ASP A 317 8.46 -33.65 -1.11
C ASP A 317 8.83 -35.12 -1.42
N GLU A 318 8.52 -35.60 -2.63
CA GLU A 318 8.86 -36.95 -3.12
C GLU A 318 10.12 -36.97 -4.01
N GLY A 319 10.75 -35.82 -4.27
CA GLY A 319 11.87 -35.68 -5.21
C GLY A 319 11.50 -35.80 -6.70
N ALA A 320 10.21 -35.89 -7.02
CA ALA A 320 9.69 -35.99 -8.37
C ALA A 320 9.52 -34.60 -9.00
N LEU A 321 10.59 -34.07 -9.59
CA LEU A 321 10.65 -32.67 -10.10
C LEU A 321 10.50 -32.60 -11.62
N VAL A 322 9.93 -31.49 -12.10
CA VAL A 322 9.96 -31.10 -13.52
C VAL A 322 11.23 -30.28 -13.75
N ARG A 323 12.13 -30.75 -14.61
CA ARG A 323 13.46 -30.15 -14.80
C ARG A 323 13.72 -29.72 -16.22
N HIS A 324 14.44 -28.62 -16.44
CA HIS A 324 14.98 -28.24 -17.76
C HIS A 324 13.92 -28.17 -18.89
N VAL A 325 12.72 -27.69 -18.55
CA VAL A 325 11.66 -27.40 -19.53
C VAL A 325 11.59 -25.90 -19.76
N MET A 326 11.48 -25.49 -21.02
CA MET A 326 11.36 -24.09 -21.43
C MET A 326 10.08 -23.87 -22.23
N LEU A 327 9.34 -22.82 -21.87
CA LEU A 327 8.28 -22.23 -22.69
C LEU A 327 8.80 -20.91 -23.26
N ARG A 328 8.73 -20.72 -24.59
CA ARG A 328 9.30 -19.54 -25.24
C ARG A 328 8.41 -18.94 -26.32
N GLY A 329 8.12 -17.64 -26.23
CA GLY A 329 7.38 -16.93 -27.29
C GLY A 329 5.90 -17.33 -27.42
N LEU A 330 5.35 -18.06 -26.44
CA LEU A 330 3.96 -18.54 -26.47
C LEU A 330 3.04 -17.55 -25.74
N ALA A 331 1.83 -17.33 -26.26
CA ALA A 331 0.80 -16.56 -25.58
C ALA A 331 -0.26 -17.47 -24.95
N PHE A 332 -0.67 -17.19 -23.72
CA PHE A 332 -1.70 -17.89 -22.97
C PHE A 332 -2.76 -16.90 -22.49
N HIS A 333 -3.97 -17.01 -23.04
CA HIS A 333 -5.09 -16.10 -22.82
C HIS A 333 -6.32 -16.78 -22.23
N HIS A 334 -7.20 -15.96 -21.64
CA HIS A 334 -8.57 -16.34 -21.29
C HIS A 334 -8.66 -17.42 -20.21
N ALA A 335 -8.07 -17.14 -19.04
CA ALA A 335 -8.30 -17.96 -17.84
C ALA A 335 -9.45 -17.38 -17.00
N ASP A 336 -10.38 -18.22 -16.55
CA ASP A 336 -11.47 -17.78 -15.68
C ASP A 336 -11.02 -17.60 -14.23
N TRP A 337 -11.91 -17.17 -13.35
CA TRP A 337 -11.74 -17.25 -11.90
C TRP A 337 -12.95 -17.92 -11.24
N VAL A 338 -12.71 -18.49 -10.05
CA VAL A 338 -13.72 -19.20 -9.29
C VAL A 338 -13.98 -18.45 -7.98
N LEU A 339 -15.25 -18.16 -7.71
CA LEU A 339 -15.71 -17.63 -6.43
C LEU A 339 -16.25 -18.77 -5.58
N ASP A 340 -15.71 -18.93 -4.37
CA ASP A 340 -16.31 -19.81 -3.35
C ASP A 340 -17.75 -19.32 -3.05
N PRO A 341 -18.74 -20.21 -2.89
CA PRO A 341 -20.11 -19.82 -2.55
C PRO A 341 -20.25 -18.99 -1.25
N LYS A 342 -19.25 -19.07 -0.36
CA LYS A 342 -19.15 -18.25 0.87
C LYS A 342 -18.48 -16.88 0.62
N GLY A 343 -18.12 -16.58 -0.62
CA GLY A 343 -17.36 -15.39 -1.00
C GLY A 343 -15.86 -15.55 -0.82
N ASN A 344 -15.15 -14.47 -1.14
CA ASN A 344 -13.71 -14.35 -0.98
C ASN A 344 -13.39 -13.14 -0.11
N SER A 345 -12.37 -13.28 0.71
CA SER A 345 -11.75 -12.19 1.45
C SER A 345 -10.28 -12.57 1.61
N SER A 346 -9.38 -11.59 1.45
CA SER A 346 -7.94 -11.78 1.53
C SER A 346 -7.34 -10.81 2.53
N THR A 347 -6.56 -11.31 3.48
CA THR A 347 -5.85 -10.47 4.45
C THR A 347 -4.82 -9.54 3.80
N GLN A 348 -4.20 -9.96 2.69
CA GLN A 348 -3.22 -9.14 1.97
C GLN A 348 -2.93 -9.73 0.59
N ALA A 349 -2.67 -8.87 -0.40
CA ALA A 349 -2.13 -9.24 -1.71
C ALA A 349 -2.94 -10.30 -2.50
N ALA A 350 -4.21 -10.56 -2.17
CA ALA A 350 -5.01 -11.63 -2.80
C ALA A 350 -4.28 -13.00 -2.78
N VAL A 351 -3.58 -13.32 -1.67
CA VAL A 351 -2.63 -14.46 -1.59
C VAL A 351 -3.26 -15.85 -1.74
N GLU A 352 -4.57 -15.98 -1.61
CA GLU A 352 -5.30 -17.23 -1.85
C GLU A 352 -5.68 -17.43 -3.33
N VAL A 353 -5.57 -16.39 -4.16
CA VAL A 353 -5.89 -16.46 -5.59
C VAL A 353 -4.79 -17.22 -6.34
N PRO A 354 -5.14 -18.25 -7.14
CA PRO A 354 -4.17 -19.02 -7.92
C PRO A 354 -3.61 -18.23 -9.11
N ALA A 355 -2.86 -18.87 -10.00
CA ALA A 355 -2.34 -18.27 -11.23
C ALA A 355 -2.73 -19.07 -12.48
N ALA A 356 -2.71 -18.42 -13.65
CA ALA A 356 -2.96 -19.05 -14.94
C ALA A 356 -1.85 -20.04 -15.34
N VAL A 357 -0.61 -19.78 -14.91
CA VAL A 357 0.53 -20.70 -14.99
C VAL A 357 0.97 -21.10 -13.60
N MET A 358 0.76 -22.35 -13.23
CA MET A 358 1.09 -22.90 -11.91
C MET A 358 2.34 -23.78 -11.99
N ALA A 359 3.26 -23.66 -11.03
CA ALA A 359 4.42 -24.53 -10.92
C ALA A 359 4.65 -25.03 -9.50
N ASP A 360 4.75 -26.35 -9.38
CA ASP A 360 5.25 -27.07 -8.20
C ASP A 360 6.44 -27.94 -8.62
N GLY A 361 7.49 -27.98 -7.81
CA GLY A 361 8.68 -28.79 -8.05
C GLY A 361 9.35 -28.53 -9.40
N ALA A 362 9.26 -27.30 -9.93
CA ALA A 362 9.96 -26.91 -11.16
C ALA A 362 11.41 -26.53 -10.83
N VAL A 363 12.38 -27.12 -11.51
CA VAL A 363 13.81 -26.85 -11.28
C VAL A 363 14.51 -26.55 -12.59
N ARG A 364 15.19 -25.39 -12.67
CA ARG A 364 15.88 -24.95 -13.90
C ARG A 364 14.94 -24.91 -15.11
N CYS A 365 13.69 -24.53 -14.89
CA CYS A 365 12.71 -24.31 -15.94
C CYS A 365 12.67 -22.82 -16.31
N ALA A 366 12.21 -22.50 -17.51
CA ALA A 366 12.16 -21.13 -18.00
C ALA A 366 10.82 -20.82 -18.70
N ILE A 367 10.32 -19.62 -18.45
CA ILE A 367 9.22 -18.99 -19.19
C ILE A 367 9.81 -17.71 -19.79
N GLU A 368 10.04 -17.69 -21.10
CA GLU A 368 10.80 -16.63 -21.77
C GLU A 368 10.04 -16.00 -22.94
N GLY A 369 9.90 -14.69 -22.99
CA GLY A 369 9.24 -14.04 -24.13
C GLY A 369 7.75 -14.40 -24.27
N CYS A 370 7.14 -14.93 -23.20
CA CYS A 370 5.75 -15.37 -23.21
C CYS A 370 4.79 -14.21 -22.91
N GLU A 371 3.55 -14.35 -23.34
CA GLU A 371 2.48 -13.42 -23.01
C GLU A 371 1.41 -14.12 -22.19
N ILE A 372 1.10 -13.63 -20.99
CA ILE A 372 0.00 -14.11 -20.16
C ILE A 372 -1.00 -12.97 -20.02
N ALA A 373 -2.19 -13.10 -20.57
CA ALA A 373 -3.13 -11.98 -20.55
C ALA A 373 -4.59 -12.41 -20.49
N ARG A 374 -5.48 -11.50 -20.09
CA ARG A 374 -6.93 -11.74 -20.10
C ARG A 374 -7.30 -12.88 -19.16
N VAL A 375 -6.74 -12.82 -17.96
CA VAL A 375 -6.88 -13.87 -16.94
C VAL A 375 -7.64 -13.31 -15.74
N GLY A 376 -8.42 -14.14 -15.06
CA GLY A 376 -9.17 -13.75 -13.86
C GLY A 376 -8.38 -13.82 -12.56
N VAL A 377 -7.14 -14.28 -12.62
CA VAL A 377 -6.32 -14.68 -11.48
C VAL A 377 -4.91 -14.07 -11.60
N TYR A 378 -3.90 -14.56 -10.86
CA TYR A 378 -2.51 -14.15 -11.09
C TYR A 378 -1.99 -14.68 -12.44
N GLY A 379 -0.93 -14.08 -12.98
CA GLY A 379 -0.28 -14.56 -14.21
C GLY A 379 0.48 -15.88 -14.01
N ILE A 380 1.53 -15.85 -13.19
CA ILE A 380 2.47 -16.99 -12.98
C ILE A 380 2.72 -17.20 -11.49
N TRP A 381 2.73 -18.46 -11.02
CA TRP A 381 3.10 -18.81 -9.65
C TRP A 381 4.13 -19.94 -9.59
N LEU A 382 5.35 -19.59 -9.16
CA LEU A 382 6.40 -20.53 -8.73
C LEU A 382 6.17 -20.90 -7.26
N ARG A 383 5.28 -21.86 -7.01
CA ARG A 383 4.70 -22.09 -5.68
C ARG A 383 5.63 -22.86 -4.75
N ARG A 384 5.59 -24.20 -4.80
CA ARG A 384 6.30 -25.05 -3.85
C ARG A 384 7.51 -25.70 -4.52
N GLY A 385 8.66 -25.69 -3.87
CA GLY A 385 9.88 -26.38 -4.31
C GLY A 385 10.41 -25.94 -5.67
N CYS A 386 10.09 -24.72 -6.11
CA CYS A 386 10.53 -24.18 -7.39
C CYS A 386 11.91 -23.53 -7.25
N ARG A 387 12.90 -24.00 -8.01
CA ARG A 387 14.29 -23.55 -7.84
C ARG A 387 15.00 -23.26 -9.13
N ASP A 388 15.84 -22.24 -9.10
CA ASP A 388 16.70 -21.88 -10.24
C ASP A 388 15.88 -21.66 -11.52
N CYS A 389 14.61 -21.26 -11.40
CA CYS A 389 13.70 -21.01 -12.51
C CYS A 389 13.80 -19.56 -12.98
N ARG A 390 13.47 -19.31 -14.25
CA ARG A 390 13.56 -17.98 -14.86
C ARG A 390 12.24 -17.57 -15.50
N ILE A 391 11.80 -16.35 -15.22
CA ILE A 391 10.68 -15.67 -15.89
C ILE A 391 11.30 -14.42 -16.53
N GLU A 392 11.48 -14.44 -17.84
CA GLU A 392 12.31 -13.47 -18.56
C GLU A 392 11.58 -12.89 -19.78
N ARG A 393 11.61 -11.57 -19.97
CA ARG A 393 11.02 -10.91 -21.17
C ARG A 393 9.55 -11.25 -21.40
N CYS A 394 8.80 -11.57 -20.34
CA CYS A 394 7.38 -11.87 -20.46
C CYS A 394 6.54 -10.58 -20.41
N ARG A 395 5.41 -10.61 -21.10
CA ARG A 395 4.37 -9.59 -21.05
C ARG A 395 3.17 -10.14 -20.27
N LEU A 396 2.80 -9.49 -19.17
CA LEU A 396 1.67 -9.90 -18.34
C LEU A 396 0.70 -8.72 -18.20
N PHE A 397 -0.52 -8.84 -18.72
CA PHE A 397 -1.48 -7.74 -18.69
C PHE A 397 -2.94 -8.18 -18.70
N ASP A 398 -3.86 -7.28 -18.37
CA ASP A 398 -5.29 -7.58 -18.21
C ASP A 398 -5.47 -8.74 -17.19
N LEU A 399 -4.95 -8.51 -15.97
CA LEU A 399 -4.81 -9.48 -14.90
C LEU A 399 -5.90 -9.28 -13.84
N GLY A 400 -6.62 -10.35 -13.52
CA GLY A 400 -7.67 -10.30 -12.49
C GLY A 400 -7.10 -10.07 -11.10
N ALA A 401 -5.95 -10.65 -10.78
CA ALA A 401 -5.18 -10.32 -9.58
C ALA A 401 -3.82 -9.72 -9.98
N GLY A 402 -2.72 -10.39 -9.66
CA GLY A 402 -1.37 -9.87 -9.87
C GLY A 402 -0.56 -10.54 -10.99
N GLY A 403 0.71 -10.18 -11.11
CA GLY A 403 1.60 -10.70 -12.16
C GLY A 403 2.26 -12.02 -11.79
N VAL A 404 3.31 -11.95 -10.95
CA VAL A 404 4.17 -13.10 -10.60
C VAL A 404 4.13 -13.36 -9.11
N ARG A 405 4.03 -14.64 -8.72
CA ARG A 405 4.16 -15.11 -7.34
C ARG A 405 5.30 -16.09 -7.18
N ILE A 406 6.06 -15.99 -6.09
CA ILE A 406 7.11 -16.95 -5.72
C ILE A 406 6.94 -17.36 -4.25
N GLY A 407 6.91 -18.67 -4.01
CA GLY A 407 6.76 -19.26 -2.69
C GLY A 407 5.31 -19.27 -2.19
N GLU A 408 5.13 -19.41 -0.88
CA GLU A 408 3.85 -19.64 -0.20
C GLU A 408 3.74 -18.76 1.05
N THR A 409 2.52 -18.60 1.59
CA THR A 409 2.31 -17.85 2.85
C THR A 409 2.82 -18.61 4.06
N GLN A 410 2.85 -19.95 3.99
CA GLN A 410 3.35 -20.82 5.04
C GLN A 410 4.79 -21.22 4.75
N ARG A 411 5.60 -21.25 5.80
CA ARG A 411 6.96 -21.78 5.72
C ARG A 411 6.91 -23.26 5.36
N ALA A 412 7.68 -23.67 4.35
CA ALA A 412 7.85 -25.07 4.02
C ALA A 412 8.47 -25.87 5.18
N GLU A 413 7.86 -27.02 5.51
CA GLU A 413 8.34 -27.94 6.56
C GLU A 413 9.70 -28.56 6.21
N ALA A 414 9.92 -28.84 4.93
CA ALA A 414 11.17 -29.39 4.41
C ALA A 414 11.78 -28.46 3.36
N ASP A 415 13.11 -28.41 3.31
CA ASP A 415 13.84 -27.60 2.32
C ASP A 415 13.52 -28.03 0.89
N ALA A 416 13.18 -29.31 0.69
CA ALA A 416 12.67 -29.88 -0.57
C ALA A 416 11.53 -29.02 -1.18
N ALA A 417 10.64 -28.54 -0.33
CA ALA A 417 9.46 -27.76 -0.68
C ALA A 417 9.70 -26.24 -0.67
N GLU A 418 10.88 -25.76 -0.26
CA GLU A 418 11.20 -24.33 -0.35
C GLU A 418 11.52 -23.95 -1.80
N SER A 419 10.86 -22.89 -2.27
CA SER A 419 11.20 -22.20 -3.51
C SER A 419 12.35 -21.22 -3.27
N CYS A 420 13.37 -21.20 -4.12
CA CYS A 420 14.52 -20.31 -3.94
C CYS A 420 15.35 -20.13 -5.23
N ARG A 421 16.19 -19.10 -5.27
CA ARG A 421 17.10 -18.81 -6.41
C ARG A 421 16.39 -18.61 -7.75
N ASN A 422 15.15 -18.12 -7.73
CA ASN A 422 14.42 -17.85 -8.95
C ASN A 422 14.73 -16.44 -9.47
N VAL A 423 14.60 -16.25 -10.78
CA VAL A 423 14.86 -14.98 -11.47
C VAL A 423 13.58 -14.50 -12.13
N VAL A 424 13.21 -13.25 -11.85
CA VAL A 424 12.15 -12.51 -12.54
C VAL A 424 12.80 -11.27 -13.14
N ASP A 425 13.21 -11.36 -14.41
CA ASP A 425 14.04 -10.36 -15.06
C ASP A 425 13.42 -9.81 -16.36
N ASN A 426 13.49 -8.49 -16.56
CA ASN A 426 13.14 -7.86 -17.83
C ASN A 426 11.69 -8.10 -18.29
N ASN A 427 10.72 -8.17 -17.36
CA ASN A 427 9.32 -8.40 -17.68
C ASN A 427 8.50 -7.11 -17.65
N HIS A 428 7.47 -7.05 -18.50
CA HIS A 428 6.50 -5.95 -18.52
C HIS A 428 5.18 -6.41 -17.93
N LEU A 429 4.86 -5.93 -16.73
CA LEU A 429 3.68 -6.31 -15.96
C LEU A 429 2.78 -5.07 -15.82
N TYR A 430 1.56 -5.13 -16.33
CA TYR A 430 0.66 -3.98 -16.21
C TYR A 430 -0.82 -4.35 -16.20
N ASP A 431 -1.69 -3.38 -15.95
CA ASP A 431 -3.14 -3.55 -16.07
C ASP A 431 -3.65 -4.69 -15.16
N GLY A 432 -3.41 -4.56 -13.85
CA GLY A 432 -3.66 -5.60 -12.85
C GLY A 432 -4.61 -5.21 -11.72
N GLY A 433 -5.16 -6.23 -11.05
CA GLY A 433 -6.16 -6.08 -9.99
C GLY A 433 -7.59 -5.90 -10.52
N ARG A 434 -7.90 -6.37 -11.74
CA ARG A 434 -9.20 -6.16 -12.41
C ARG A 434 -10.37 -6.95 -11.81
N VAL A 435 -10.09 -7.93 -10.96
CA VAL A 435 -11.09 -8.71 -10.18
C VAL A 435 -10.80 -8.56 -8.69
N TYR A 436 -9.54 -8.79 -8.29
CA TYR A 436 -9.04 -8.68 -6.94
C TYR A 436 -8.10 -7.48 -6.87
N ALA A 437 -8.64 -6.30 -6.55
CA ALA A 437 -7.86 -5.06 -6.60
C ALA A 437 -6.63 -5.06 -5.65
N SER A 438 -6.65 -5.91 -4.62
CA SER A 438 -5.51 -6.12 -3.72
C SER A 438 -4.36 -6.94 -4.33
N GLY A 439 -4.50 -7.49 -5.54
CA GLY A 439 -3.42 -8.18 -6.23
C GLY A 439 -2.23 -7.25 -6.53
N VAL A 440 -1.01 -7.79 -6.48
CA VAL A 440 0.24 -7.03 -6.69
C VAL A 440 1.00 -7.49 -7.93
N GLY A 441 1.84 -6.62 -8.51
CA GLY A 441 2.65 -6.97 -9.68
C GLY A 441 3.56 -8.18 -9.43
N ILE A 442 4.41 -8.11 -8.40
CA ILE A 442 5.29 -9.23 -8.01
C ILE A 442 5.16 -9.49 -6.50
N TRP A 443 4.86 -10.74 -6.14
CA TRP A 443 4.77 -11.19 -4.75
C TRP A 443 5.80 -12.28 -4.45
N VAL A 444 6.53 -12.14 -3.35
CA VAL A 444 7.49 -13.15 -2.88
C VAL A 444 7.31 -13.37 -1.39
N ALA A 445 7.07 -14.62 -0.98
CA ALA A 445 7.01 -15.00 0.42
C ALA A 445 7.60 -16.39 0.64
N GLN A 446 8.27 -16.58 1.78
CA GLN A 446 8.91 -17.83 2.19
C GLN A 446 9.85 -18.39 1.10
N SER A 447 10.54 -17.48 0.40
CA SER A 447 11.44 -17.80 -0.70
C SER A 447 12.69 -16.93 -0.67
N SER A 448 13.84 -17.58 -0.76
CA SER A 448 15.16 -16.97 -0.56
C SER A 448 15.99 -16.88 -1.86
N HIS A 449 16.99 -15.99 -1.85
CA HIS A 449 17.98 -15.84 -2.92
C HIS A 449 17.40 -15.53 -4.31
N ASN A 450 16.19 -14.98 -4.40
CA ASN A 450 15.59 -14.61 -5.66
C ASN A 450 16.19 -13.31 -6.18
N ARG A 451 16.19 -13.13 -7.50
CA ARG A 451 16.54 -11.88 -8.16
C ARG A 451 15.34 -11.36 -8.93
N ILE A 452 14.86 -10.18 -8.53
CA ILE A 452 13.75 -9.46 -9.15
C ILE A 452 14.34 -8.20 -9.78
N SER A 453 14.58 -8.22 -11.09
CA SER A 453 15.34 -7.15 -11.74
C SER A 453 14.82 -6.67 -13.07
N ASN A 454 15.07 -5.40 -13.36
CA ASN A 454 14.82 -4.85 -14.70
C ASN A 454 13.35 -4.99 -15.18
N ASN A 455 12.40 -5.15 -14.26
CA ASN A 455 10.98 -5.22 -14.61
C ASN A 455 10.40 -3.82 -14.70
N ASP A 456 9.38 -3.67 -15.55
CA ASP A 456 8.53 -2.48 -15.63
C ASP A 456 7.14 -2.89 -15.15
N VAL A 457 6.72 -2.35 -14.00
CA VAL A 457 5.51 -2.73 -13.25
C VAL A 457 4.63 -1.52 -13.03
N HIS A 458 3.43 -1.50 -13.62
CA HIS A 458 2.56 -0.33 -13.55
C HIS A 458 1.07 -0.60 -13.74
N ASP A 459 0.21 0.38 -13.48
CA ASP A 459 -1.25 0.29 -13.66
C ASP A 459 -1.89 -0.86 -12.84
N PHE A 460 -1.44 -1.01 -11.59
CA PHE A 460 -2.05 -1.90 -10.60
C PHE A 460 -2.89 -1.10 -9.61
N LEU A 461 -4.00 -1.66 -9.16
CA LEU A 461 -4.91 -1.01 -8.19
C LEU A 461 -4.44 -1.06 -6.73
N TYR A 462 -3.26 -1.64 -6.47
CA TYR A 462 -2.59 -1.70 -5.16
C TYR A 462 -1.07 -1.53 -5.30
N SER A 463 -0.27 -2.27 -4.53
CA SER A 463 1.19 -2.22 -4.53
C SER A 463 1.80 -2.85 -5.77
N GLY A 464 2.94 -2.31 -6.22
CA GLY A 464 3.66 -2.83 -7.38
C GLY A 464 4.38 -4.15 -7.05
N MET A 465 5.08 -4.18 -5.93
CA MET A 465 5.79 -5.37 -5.44
C MET A 465 5.58 -5.56 -3.94
N SER A 466 5.43 -6.81 -3.50
CA SER A 466 5.32 -7.19 -2.08
C SER A 466 6.25 -8.36 -1.78
N ILE A 467 7.35 -8.11 -1.07
CA ILE A 467 8.43 -9.07 -0.86
C ILE A 467 8.71 -9.23 0.63
N GLY A 468 8.33 -10.38 1.19
CA GLY A 468 8.38 -10.59 2.63
C GLY A 468 7.12 -11.25 3.14
N TRP A 469 7.20 -11.79 4.36
CA TRP A 469 6.07 -12.34 5.09
C TRP A 469 6.41 -12.40 6.58
N ASN A 470 5.37 -12.48 7.41
CA ASN A 470 5.35 -12.33 8.88
C ASN A 470 5.35 -10.86 9.35
N TRP A 471 4.38 -10.52 10.20
CA TRP A 471 4.23 -9.18 10.81
C TRP A 471 4.91 -9.07 12.19
N ASP A 472 5.76 -10.04 12.52
CA ASP A 472 6.51 -10.12 13.76
C ASP A 472 7.98 -10.50 13.49
N ASP A 473 8.78 -10.61 14.55
CA ASP A 473 10.19 -11.01 14.46
C ASP A 473 10.36 -12.54 14.25
N ALA A 474 9.29 -13.30 13.95
CA ALA A 474 9.40 -14.74 13.76
C ALA A 474 10.22 -15.04 12.48
N PRO A 475 11.06 -16.10 12.50
CA PRO A 475 11.90 -16.44 11.35
C PRO A 475 11.08 -16.60 10.07
N ASN A 476 11.41 -15.82 9.05
CA ASN A 476 10.90 -16.01 7.69
C ASN A 476 11.97 -16.66 6.79
N ARG A 477 11.56 -17.36 5.73
CA ARG A 477 12.48 -17.86 4.68
C ARG A 477 12.71 -16.83 3.56
N THR A 478 12.20 -15.60 3.71
CA THR A 478 12.31 -14.56 2.70
C THR A 478 13.56 -13.74 2.94
N HIS A 479 14.73 -14.22 2.53
CA HIS A 479 16.02 -13.56 2.78
C HIS A 479 16.95 -13.63 1.57
N HIS A 480 18.00 -12.80 1.58
CA HIS A 480 19.00 -12.70 0.51
C HIS A 480 18.38 -12.42 -0.87
N ASN A 481 17.22 -11.78 -0.92
CA ASN A 481 16.57 -11.42 -2.17
C ASN A 481 17.17 -10.11 -2.71
N ILE A 482 17.35 -10.03 -4.03
CA ILE A 482 17.86 -8.84 -4.71
C ILE A 482 16.73 -8.23 -5.53
N ILE A 483 16.36 -6.99 -5.20
CA ILE A 483 15.33 -6.20 -5.86
C ILE A 483 16.04 -5.02 -6.53
N GLU A 484 16.30 -5.10 -7.83
CA GLU A 484 17.16 -4.12 -8.48
C GLU A 484 16.76 -3.65 -9.87
N ARG A 485 16.98 -2.36 -10.16
CA ARG A 485 16.75 -1.79 -11.50
C ARG A 485 15.32 -1.94 -12.01
N ASN A 486 14.33 -2.03 -11.13
CA ASN A 486 12.93 -2.08 -11.53
C ASN A 486 12.38 -0.66 -11.68
N HIS A 487 11.49 -0.49 -12.65
CA HIS A 487 10.68 0.71 -12.85
C HIS A 487 9.27 0.39 -12.35
N VAL A 488 8.84 1.03 -11.26
CA VAL A 488 7.58 0.69 -10.59
C VAL A 488 6.74 1.94 -10.42
N HIS A 489 5.64 2.05 -11.16
CA HIS A 489 4.95 3.33 -11.26
C HIS A 489 3.46 3.27 -11.52
N HIS A 490 2.76 4.40 -11.33
CA HIS A 490 1.34 4.57 -11.63
C HIS A 490 0.52 3.47 -10.96
N LEU A 491 0.46 3.55 -9.63
CA LEU A 491 -0.11 2.54 -8.78
C LEU A 491 -1.27 3.10 -7.98
N VAL A 492 -2.12 2.18 -7.53
CA VAL A 492 -3.20 2.36 -6.56
C VAL A 492 -4.40 3.16 -7.09
N HIS A 493 -4.18 4.22 -7.85
CA HIS A 493 -5.22 5.00 -8.56
C HIS A 493 -6.41 5.47 -7.67
N GLY A 494 -6.17 5.73 -6.39
CA GLY A 494 -7.21 6.07 -5.42
C GLY A 494 -8.16 4.91 -5.10
N VAL A 495 -7.84 3.68 -5.52
CA VAL A 495 -8.67 2.49 -5.32
C VAL A 495 -8.42 1.89 -3.96
N LEU A 496 -7.21 1.46 -3.63
CA LEU A 496 -6.87 0.93 -2.30
C LEU A 496 -5.96 1.89 -1.54
N SER A 497 -5.56 1.52 -0.32
CA SER A 497 -4.59 2.27 0.46
C SER A 497 -3.62 1.35 1.19
N ASP A 498 -2.74 1.94 1.99
CA ASP A 498 -1.64 1.28 2.69
C ASP A 498 -0.72 0.50 1.75
N ALA A 499 -0.26 1.21 0.72
CA ALA A 499 0.44 0.63 -0.41
C ALA A 499 1.87 1.15 -0.54
N GLY A 500 2.73 0.33 -1.14
CA GLY A 500 4.09 0.68 -1.53
C GLY A 500 4.33 0.41 -3.02
N ALA A 501 5.17 1.21 -3.69
CA ALA A 501 5.71 0.78 -4.98
C ALA A 501 6.52 -0.51 -4.79
N ILE A 502 7.42 -0.51 -3.79
CA ILE A 502 8.08 -1.71 -3.28
C ILE A 502 7.76 -1.81 -1.80
N TYR A 503 6.89 -2.75 -1.46
CA TYR A 503 6.54 -3.13 -0.10
C TYR A 503 7.38 -4.35 0.33
N VAL A 504 7.92 -4.33 1.55
CA VAL A 504 8.64 -5.44 2.16
C VAL A 504 8.21 -5.66 3.61
N LEU A 505 8.27 -6.92 4.06
CA LEU A 505 7.71 -7.34 5.36
C LEU A 505 8.57 -8.40 6.07
N GLY A 506 8.76 -8.24 7.39
CA GLY A 506 9.51 -9.16 8.24
C GLY A 506 11.03 -9.15 8.04
N ALA A 507 11.75 -9.79 8.96
CA ALA A 507 13.22 -9.81 8.98
C ALA A 507 13.83 -10.47 7.73
N SER A 508 14.73 -9.80 7.01
CA SER A 508 15.20 -10.28 5.70
C SER A 508 16.72 -10.11 5.53
N PRO A 509 17.53 -10.87 6.30
CA PRO A 509 18.98 -10.70 6.27
C PRO A 509 19.56 -10.91 4.87
N GLY A 510 20.50 -10.04 4.50
CA GLY A 510 21.21 -10.09 3.22
C GLY A 510 20.38 -9.63 2.01
N SER A 511 19.13 -9.21 2.20
CA SER A 511 18.30 -8.70 1.11
C SER A 511 18.65 -7.26 0.76
N VAL A 512 18.48 -6.92 -0.52
CA VAL A 512 18.91 -5.63 -1.10
C VAL A 512 17.82 -5.05 -1.97
N ILE A 513 17.51 -3.76 -1.77
CA ILE A 513 16.67 -2.94 -2.65
C ILE A 513 17.57 -1.86 -3.26
N ARG A 514 17.88 -1.95 -4.55
CA ARG A 514 18.80 -0.98 -5.17
C ARG A 514 18.51 -0.56 -6.60
N ASN A 515 18.91 0.66 -6.94
CA ASN A 515 18.78 1.19 -8.31
C ASN A 515 17.36 1.13 -8.87
N ASN A 516 16.31 1.13 -8.05
CA ASN A 516 14.93 1.15 -8.53
C ASN A 516 14.47 2.59 -8.77
N VAL A 517 13.53 2.76 -9.69
CA VAL A 517 12.82 4.03 -9.91
C VAL A 517 11.36 3.81 -9.57
N CYS A 518 10.87 4.49 -8.55
CA CYS A 518 9.51 4.35 -8.04
C CYS A 518 8.77 5.68 -8.06
N HIS A 519 7.59 5.75 -8.68
CA HIS A 519 6.81 6.99 -8.69
C HIS A 519 5.33 6.83 -8.96
N ASP A 520 4.56 7.88 -8.73
CA ASP A 520 3.12 7.93 -9.00
C ASP A 520 2.33 6.88 -8.20
N VAL A 521 2.47 6.94 -6.87
CA VAL A 521 1.74 6.08 -5.92
C VAL A 521 0.64 6.91 -5.24
N TRP A 522 -0.61 6.62 -5.59
CA TRP A 522 -1.77 7.44 -5.20
C TRP A 522 -2.84 6.62 -4.49
N PRO A 523 -2.75 6.52 -3.15
CA PRO A 523 -3.70 5.77 -2.34
C PRO A 523 -5.06 6.45 -2.25
N TYR A 524 -6.02 5.67 -1.77
CA TYR A 524 -7.28 6.16 -1.24
C TYR A 524 -7.06 6.91 0.09
N ALA A 525 -8.08 7.64 0.56
CA ALA A 525 -7.95 8.59 1.65
C ALA A 525 -7.85 8.00 3.07
N GLU A 526 -8.25 6.75 3.32
CA GLU A 526 -8.41 6.22 4.69
C GLU A 526 -7.79 4.82 4.87
N PRO A 527 -6.68 4.68 5.63
CA PRO A 527 -5.72 5.75 5.93
C PRO A 527 -5.03 6.20 4.63
N PRO A 528 -4.54 7.45 4.46
CA PRO A 528 -3.97 7.90 3.18
C PRO A 528 -2.51 7.51 3.01
N PHE A 529 -2.22 6.21 2.97
CA PHE A 529 -0.87 5.63 2.97
C PHE A 529 -0.47 5.09 1.59
N GLY A 530 0.49 5.74 0.96
CA GLY A 530 1.02 5.46 -0.36
C GLY A 530 2.48 5.90 -0.44
N TRP A 531 3.36 4.91 -0.37
CA TRP A 531 4.78 5.08 -0.20
C TRP A 531 5.55 4.61 -1.44
N GLY A 532 6.72 5.19 -1.69
CA GLY A 532 7.62 4.61 -2.67
C GLY A 532 8.23 3.31 -2.16
N LEU A 533 9.08 3.41 -1.14
CA LEU A 533 9.63 2.26 -0.43
C LEU A 533 8.92 2.10 0.91
N TYR A 534 8.29 0.95 1.12
CA TYR A 534 7.54 0.65 2.33
C TYR A 534 8.14 -0.59 3.01
N LEU A 535 8.91 -0.37 4.07
CA LEU A 535 9.48 -1.40 4.94
C LEU A 535 8.54 -1.57 6.15
N ASP A 536 7.60 -2.49 6.06
CA ASP A 536 6.52 -2.63 7.05
C ASP A 536 6.95 -3.37 8.31
N ALA A 537 5.98 -3.65 9.19
CA ALA A 537 6.12 -4.27 10.49
C ALA A 537 7.27 -5.28 10.57
N THR A 538 8.12 -5.06 11.58
CA THR A 538 9.30 -5.87 11.93
C THR A 538 10.27 -6.15 10.78
N CYS A 539 10.16 -5.42 9.67
CA CYS A 539 11.11 -5.53 8.59
C CYS A 539 12.51 -5.19 9.09
N SER A 540 13.51 -5.98 8.72
CA SER A 540 14.86 -5.72 9.19
C SER A 540 15.95 -6.19 8.25
N GLN A 541 17.15 -5.63 8.45
CA GLN A 541 18.40 -6.10 7.83
C GLN A 541 18.46 -5.97 6.29
N TYR A 542 17.64 -5.09 5.73
CA TYR A 542 17.75 -4.67 4.32
C TYR A 542 18.86 -3.66 4.09
N LEU A 543 19.59 -3.83 2.99
CA LEU A 543 20.33 -2.74 2.35
C LEU A 543 19.41 -2.04 1.34
N VAL A 544 19.17 -0.74 1.53
CA VAL A 544 18.37 0.11 0.64
C VAL A 544 19.25 1.20 0.07
N GLU A 545 19.65 1.07 -1.19
CA GLU A 545 20.61 2.00 -1.80
C GLU A 545 20.36 2.40 -3.25
N ASP A 546 20.80 3.59 -3.64
CA ASP A 546 20.77 4.04 -5.03
C ASP A 546 19.37 4.08 -5.67
N ASN A 547 18.29 4.16 -4.89
CA ASN A 547 16.93 4.24 -5.42
C ASN A 547 16.52 5.71 -5.67
N VAL A 548 15.69 5.93 -6.69
CA VAL A 548 15.05 7.22 -6.99
C VAL A 548 13.56 7.08 -6.80
N VAL A 549 13.01 7.84 -5.87
CA VAL A 549 11.60 7.79 -5.50
C VAL A 549 11.01 9.19 -5.61
N TYR A 550 9.91 9.33 -6.34
CA TYR A 550 9.25 10.63 -6.47
C TYR A 550 7.75 10.58 -6.75
N ASN A 551 7.05 11.71 -6.61
CA ASN A 551 5.61 11.82 -6.88
C ASN A 551 4.76 10.76 -6.15
N THR A 552 4.89 10.68 -4.83
CA THR A 552 4.06 9.81 -3.99
C THR A 552 3.16 10.66 -3.10
N GLN A 553 1.99 10.13 -2.70
CA GLN A 553 1.11 10.89 -1.81
C GLN A 553 1.72 11.04 -0.41
N SER A 554 2.08 9.92 0.24
CA SER A 554 2.50 9.96 1.65
C SER A 554 3.96 10.30 1.79
N GLY A 555 4.87 9.57 1.12
CA GLY A 555 6.29 9.83 1.22
C GLY A 555 7.18 8.88 0.41
N GLY A 556 8.49 9.14 0.46
CA GLY A 556 9.48 8.38 -0.30
C GLY A 556 9.87 7.07 0.38
N LEU A 557 9.95 7.07 1.71
CA LEU A 557 10.38 5.92 2.50
C LEU A 557 9.64 5.82 3.83
N MET A 558 9.15 4.63 4.13
CA MET A 558 8.66 4.25 5.44
C MET A 558 9.43 3.04 5.97
N TYR A 559 9.78 3.07 7.25
CA TYR A 559 10.17 1.92 8.05
C TYR A 559 9.56 2.06 9.44
N ASN A 560 8.37 1.48 9.64
CA ASN A 560 7.55 1.65 10.83
C ASN A 560 7.48 0.37 11.68
N ASN A 561 6.69 0.38 12.76
CA ASN A 561 6.27 -0.82 13.50
C ASN A 561 7.40 -1.83 13.85
N GLY A 562 8.50 -1.33 14.41
CA GLY A 562 9.62 -2.17 14.82
C GLY A 562 10.67 -2.42 13.75
N GLY A 563 10.64 -1.73 12.61
CA GLY A 563 11.66 -1.84 11.57
C GLY A 563 13.07 -1.49 12.07
N HIS A 564 14.07 -2.34 11.80
CA HIS A 564 15.39 -2.26 12.45
C HIS A 564 16.57 -2.77 11.60
N GLU A 565 17.79 -2.36 11.96
CA GLU A 565 19.05 -2.81 11.33
C GLU A 565 19.12 -2.64 9.80
N HIS A 566 18.33 -1.73 9.25
CA HIS A 566 18.44 -1.34 7.85
C HIS A 566 19.68 -0.48 7.63
N VAL A 567 20.28 -0.61 6.45
CA VAL A 567 21.25 0.35 5.92
C VAL A 567 20.61 1.06 4.75
N ILE A 568 20.20 2.31 4.95
CA ILE A 568 19.53 3.15 3.97
C ILE A 568 20.48 4.25 3.53
N ARG A 569 20.98 4.17 2.29
CA ARG A 569 21.99 5.12 1.83
C ARG A 569 21.93 5.48 0.36
N ASN A 570 22.40 6.67 0.01
CA ASN A 570 22.55 7.08 -1.39
C ASN A 570 21.23 7.04 -2.20
N ASN A 571 20.09 7.27 -1.56
CA ASN A 571 18.78 7.33 -2.22
C ASN A 571 18.36 8.78 -2.48
N ILE A 572 17.46 8.98 -3.45
CA ILE A 572 16.76 10.24 -3.70
C ILE A 572 15.28 10.03 -3.37
N PHE A 573 14.77 10.80 -2.41
CA PHE A 573 13.36 10.87 -2.06
C PHE A 573 12.86 12.28 -2.35
N ALA A 574 12.00 12.45 -3.35
CA ALA A 574 11.66 13.76 -3.87
C ALA A 574 10.16 13.95 -4.14
N ARG A 575 9.64 15.17 -3.99
CA ARG A 575 8.30 15.55 -4.52
C ARG A 575 7.14 14.71 -4.00
N SER A 576 7.14 14.35 -2.71
CA SER A 576 5.97 13.74 -2.08
C SER A 576 4.93 14.81 -1.71
N ALA A 577 3.65 14.43 -1.59
CA ALA A 577 2.58 15.39 -1.30
C ALA A 577 2.42 15.75 0.18
N CYS A 578 2.51 14.77 1.07
CA CYS A 578 2.22 14.96 2.50
C CYS A 578 3.49 14.98 3.36
N PHE A 579 4.35 13.96 3.21
CA PHE A 579 5.55 13.78 4.01
C PHE A 579 6.73 13.31 3.15
N ALA A 580 7.96 13.31 3.68
CA ALA A 580 9.07 12.63 3.01
C ALA A 580 9.34 11.24 3.58
N LEU A 581 9.32 11.11 4.92
CA LEU A 581 9.82 9.93 5.63
C LEU A 581 8.89 9.53 6.78
N TRP A 582 8.73 8.22 7.02
CA TRP A 582 8.19 7.69 8.27
C TRP A 582 9.22 6.76 8.94
N PRO A 583 10.13 7.32 9.75
CA PRO A 583 11.11 6.53 10.49
C PRO A 583 10.53 5.91 11.76
N PHE A 584 11.13 4.80 12.19
CA PHE A 584 10.91 4.21 13.52
C PHE A 584 12.25 4.00 14.22
N TRP A 585 12.36 4.52 15.44
CA TRP A 585 13.55 4.37 16.28
C TRP A 585 13.40 3.15 17.19
N GLU A 586 14.07 2.06 16.81
CA GLU A 586 14.12 0.78 17.52
C GLU A 586 15.41 0.66 18.36
N LYS A 587 15.46 -0.27 19.32
CA LYS A 587 16.65 -0.62 20.10
C LYS A 587 17.81 -1.11 19.22
N ARG A 588 17.49 -1.83 18.15
CA ARG A 588 18.41 -2.27 17.09
C ARG A 588 18.38 -1.20 16.00
N PRO A 589 19.31 -0.24 16.02
CA PRO A 589 19.13 0.97 15.27
C PRO A 589 19.32 0.78 13.76
N ASN A 590 18.71 1.68 13.00
CA ASN A 590 18.90 1.81 11.56
C ASN A 590 20.06 2.76 11.23
N THR A 591 20.59 2.66 10.00
CA THR A 591 21.51 3.63 9.40
C THR A 591 20.81 4.36 8.26
N PHE A 592 20.82 5.69 8.27
CA PHE A 592 20.26 6.58 7.25
C PHE A 592 21.32 7.62 6.85
N GLU A 593 22.05 7.38 5.77
CA GLU A 593 23.20 8.22 5.41
C GLU A 593 23.31 8.55 3.92
N ARG A 594 23.84 9.73 3.58
CA ARG A 594 24.05 10.14 2.18
C ARG A 594 22.79 10.07 1.34
N ASN A 595 21.61 10.34 1.90
CA ASN A 595 20.38 10.42 1.11
C ASN A 595 20.09 11.89 0.73
N ILE A 596 19.43 12.10 -0.41
CA ILE A 596 18.85 13.40 -0.77
C ILE A 596 17.35 13.33 -0.50
N VAL A 597 16.84 14.23 0.32
CA VAL A 597 15.42 14.35 0.64
C VAL A 597 14.95 15.74 0.21
N GLN A 598 14.10 15.78 -0.81
CA GLN A 598 13.62 17.01 -1.41
C GLN A 598 12.09 17.11 -1.31
N LEU A 599 11.60 18.11 -0.60
CA LEU A 599 10.19 18.41 -0.52
C LEU A 599 9.83 19.56 -1.45
N THR A 600 8.67 19.49 -2.08
CA THR A 600 8.02 20.63 -2.75
C THR A 600 6.88 21.18 -1.90
N GLN A 601 6.35 20.36 -1.00
CA GLN A 601 5.29 20.65 -0.05
C GLN A 601 5.30 19.59 1.05
N GLY A 602 4.45 19.75 2.07
CA GLY A 602 4.35 18.81 3.19
C GLY A 602 5.48 18.93 4.21
N GLU A 603 5.60 17.92 5.07
CA GLU A 603 6.55 17.90 6.19
C GLU A 603 7.64 16.83 6.02
N LEU A 604 8.79 16.98 6.67
CA LEU A 604 9.87 16.00 6.54
C LEU A 604 9.49 14.62 7.08
N PHE A 605 8.82 14.57 8.24
CA PHE A 605 8.48 13.33 8.93
C PHE A 605 6.99 13.21 9.20
N VAL A 606 6.47 11.98 9.22
CA VAL A 606 5.13 11.69 9.76
C VAL A 606 5.09 12.05 11.25
N PRO A 607 4.18 12.92 11.73
CA PRO A 607 4.19 13.44 13.10
C PRO A 607 4.24 12.37 14.20
N HIS A 608 3.48 11.28 14.03
CA HIS A 608 3.40 10.20 15.03
C HIS A 608 4.71 9.42 15.20
N ALA A 609 5.66 9.50 14.24
CA ALA A 609 6.97 8.87 14.34
C ALA A 609 7.79 9.36 15.54
N VAL A 610 7.52 10.59 16.01
CA VAL A 610 8.23 11.24 17.13
C VAL A 610 8.14 10.45 18.43
N ALA A 611 7.10 9.63 18.60
CA ALA A 611 6.89 8.83 19.81
C ALA A 611 8.05 7.83 20.04
N SER A 612 8.45 7.11 18.99
CA SER A 612 9.56 6.15 19.07
C SER A 612 10.89 6.84 19.38
N LEU A 613 11.15 8.00 18.77
CA LEU A 613 12.31 8.85 19.05
C LEU A 613 12.35 9.30 20.51
N LYS A 614 11.25 9.88 21.02
CA LYS A 614 11.13 10.34 22.41
C LYS A 614 11.40 9.18 23.38
N GLN A 615 10.83 8.01 23.11
CA GLN A 615 11.04 6.82 23.93
C GLN A 615 12.51 6.40 23.97
N ARG A 616 13.20 6.30 22.81
CA ARG A 616 14.62 5.93 22.79
C ARG A 616 15.50 6.95 23.50
N ARG A 617 15.21 8.25 23.33
CA ARG A 617 15.92 9.34 24.02
C ARG A 617 15.76 9.26 25.52
N ALA A 618 14.53 9.05 26.02
CA ALA A 618 14.26 8.88 27.44
C ALA A 618 15.01 7.68 28.02
N SER A 619 15.11 6.58 27.25
CA SER A 619 15.87 5.39 27.61
C SER A 619 17.39 5.53 27.44
N LYS A 620 17.90 6.65 26.90
CA LYS A 620 19.32 6.87 26.57
C LYS A 620 19.90 5.78 25.66
N GLU A 621 19.07 5.20 24.81
CA GLU A 621 19.47 4.20 23.83
C GLU A 621 19.97 4.87 22.54
N SER A 622 20.68 4.11 21.70
CA SER A 622 21.16 4.62 20.42
C SER A 622 20.00 5.05 19.54
N LEU A 623 20.14 6.20 18.87
CA LEU A 623 19.19 6.68 17.85
C LEU A 623 19.56 6.19 16.44
N GLY A 624 20.62 5.39 16.33
CA GLY A 624 21.21 4.96 15.07
C GLY A 624 22.08 6.01 14.41
N VAL A 625 22.41 5.74 13.15
CA VAL A 625 23.26 6.63 12.36
C VAL A 625 22.36 7.44 11.44
N TRP A 626 22.37 8.75 11.61
CA TRP A 626 21.82 9.70 10.65
C TRP A 626 22.96 10.65 10.31
N ASP A 627 23.49 10.62 9.08
CA ASP A 627 24.60 11.50 8.74
C ASP A 627 24.79 11.72 7.23
N ARG A 628 25.40 12.86 6.88
CA ARG A 628 25.74 13.25 5.51
C ARG A 628 24.55 13.26 4.55
N ASN A 629 23.35 13.46 5.06
CA ASN A 629 22.14 13.62 4.26
C ASN A 629 22.02 15.05 3.75
N LEU A 630 21.35 15.23 2.62
CA LEU A 630 21.01 16.54 2.08
C LEU A 630 19.49 16.71 2.12
N TYR A 631 19.03 17.72 2.83
CA TYR A 631 17.61 18.05 2.91
C TYR A 631 17.32 19.36 2.20
N PHE A 632 16.20 19.43 1.48
CA PHE A 632 15.77 20.65 0.81
C PHE A 632 14.26 20.78 0.76
N HIS A 633 13.74 21.99 0.96
CA HIS A 633 12.33 22.30 0.78
C HIS A 633 12.18 23.40 -0.27
N ALA A 634 11.74 23.06 -1.47
CA ALA A 634 11.62 23.98 -2.60
C ALA A 634 10.38 24.90 -2.53
N GLY A 635 9.35 24.51 -1.77
CA GLY A 635 8.03 25.18 -1.74
C GLY A 635 7.88 26.42 -0.86
N GLY A 636 8.95 26.95 -0.25
CA GLY A 636 8.90 28.26 0.42
C GLY A 636 8.14 28.37 1.76
N ALA A 637 7.76 27.27 2.42
CA ALA A 637 6.96 27.26 3.65
C ALA A 637 7.74 27.47 4.98
N GLY A 638 8.80 28.29 4.96
CA GLY A 638 9.67 28.51 6.14
C GLY A 638 10.84 27.52 6.25
N PRO A 639 11.66 27.61 7.31
CA PRO A 639 12.81 26.73 7.49
C PRO A 639 12.36 25.28 7.68
N LEU A 640 13.04 24.35 7.01
CA LEU A 640 12.80 22.91 7.15
C LEU A 640 12.86 22.51 8.63
N ARG A 641 11.85 21.76 9.09
CA ARG A 641 11.75 21.27 10.47
C ARG A 641 11.93 19.76 10.54
N PHE A 642 12.52 19.32 11.65
CA PHE A 642 12.69 17.93 12.03
C PHE A 642 11.73 17.70 13.21
N PHE A 643 10.47 17.34 12.92
CA PHE A 643 9.37 17.50 13.87
C PHE A 643 9.27 18.95 14.36
N ARG A 644 9.26 19.19 15.67
CA ARG A 644 9.30 20.55 16.25
C ARG A 644 10.68 21.22 16.25
N TRP A 645 11.75 20.48 15.94
CA TRP A 645 13.12 20.99 16.06
C TRP A 645 13.57 21.66 14.76
N ASP A 646 14.34 22.75 14.87
CA ASP A 646 15.17 23.19 13.75
C ASP A 646 16.37 22.26 13.56
N PHE A 647 17.14 22.52 12.50
CA PHE A 647 18.27 21.68 12.15
C PHE A 647 19.41 21.73 13.19
N ASP A 648 19.62 22.84 13.87
CA ASP A 648 20.67 22.96 14.89
C ASP A 648 20.31 22.16 16.14
N ALA A 649 19.05 22.23 16.59
CA ALA A 649 18.55 21.42 17.68
C ALA A 649 18.51 19.92 17.32
N TRP A 650 18.21 19.58 16.06
CA TRP A 650 18.33 18.21 15.55
C TRP A 650 19.77 17.70 15.64
N ARG A 651 20.75 18.50 15.20
CA ARG A 651 22.17 18.18 15.32
C ARG A 651 22.66 18.05 16.75
N ALA A 652 22.15 18.90 17.64
CA ALA A 652 22.46 18.82 19.07
C ALA A 652 21.97 17.51 19.73
N MET A 653 21.05 16.77 19.11
CA MET A 653 20.64 15.42 19.56
C MET A 653 21.59 14.30 19.11
N GLY A 654 22.65 14.62 18.35
CA GLY A 654 23.60 13.64 17.83
C GLY A 654 23.21 13.02 16.49
N LEU A 655 22.23 13.61 15.79
CA LEU A 655 21.77 13.18 14.47
C LEU A 655 22.26 14.18 13.41
N ASP A 656 22.60 13.72 12.22
CA ASP A 656 22.88 14.57 11.04
C ASP A 656 24.00 15.60 11.23
N ALA A 657 25.04 15.25 12.01
CA ALA A 657 26.14 16.16 12.36
C ALA A 657 26.87 16.75 11.14
N ASN A 658 27.04 15.97 10.07
CA ASN A 658 27.67 16.37 8.81
C ASN A 658 26.67 16.53 7.65
N SER A 659 25.37 16.54 7.94
CA SER A 659 24.33 16.75 6.92
C SER A 659 24.15 18.23 6.60
N LEU A 660 23.45 18.54 5.51
CA LEU A 660 23.19 19.91 5.06
C LEU A 660 21.71 20.13 4.75
N VAL A 661 21.26 21.36 4.95
CA VAL A 661 20.00 21.88 4.40
C VAL A 661 20.34 22.84 3.26
N ALA A 662 20.28 22.37 2.00
CA ALA A 662 20.65 23.15 0.82
C ALA A 662 20.05 22.56 -0.46
N ASP A 663 19.94 23.38 -1.51
CA ASP A 663 19.44 22.94 -2.82
C ASP A 663 20.35 21.83 -3.41
N PRO A 664 19.81 20.65 -3.79
CA PRO A 664 20.57 19.59 -4.43
C PRO A 664 21.09 19.94 -5.83
N LEU A 665 20.61 21.02 -6.45
CA LEU A 665 20.95 21.42 -7.82
C LEU A 665 20.61 20.34 -8.85
N PHE A 666 19.40 19.79 -8.77
CA PHE A 666 18.90 18.86 -9.78
C PHE A 666 18.81 19.51 -11.18
N VAL A 667 18.97 18.71 -12.24
CA VAL A 667 18.85 19.15 -13.64
C VAL A 667 17.41 19.55 -13.98
N GLY A 668 16.44 18.68 -13.68
CA GLY A 668 15.03 18.90 -14.04
C GLY A 668 14.06 18.04 -13.22
N PRO A 669 13.92 18.30 -11.90
CA PRO A 669 13.13 17.44 -11.01
C PRO A 669 11.62 17.42 -11.37
N GLU A 670 11.09 18.48 -11.98
CA GLU A 670 9.70 18.53 -12.49
C GLU A 670 9.42 17.48 -13.58
N ALA A 671 10.45 17.07 -14.32
CA ALA A 671 10.37 16.06 -15.37
C ALA A 671 10.92 14.69 -14.92
N GLY A 672 11.15 14.50 -13.62
CA GLY A 672 11.77 13.28 -13.07
C GLY A 672 13.28 13.16 -13.33
N ASP A 673 13.95 14.24 -13.75
CA ASP A 673 15.40 14.25 -13.99
C ASP A 673 16.17 14.72 -12.74
N PHE A 674 16.56 13.75 -11.93
CA PHE A 674 17.30 13.94 -10.67
C PHE A 674 18.81 13.87 -10.81
N ARG A 675 19.35 14.01 -12.04
CA ARG A 675 20.80 14.20 -12.21
C ARG A 675 21.25 15.47 -11.50
N LEU A 676 22.47 15.46 -10.95
CA LEU A 676 23.04 16.59 -10.23
C LEU A 676 23.84 17.49 -11.17
N LYS A 677 23.67 18.80 -11.06
CA LYS A 677 24.54 19.79 -11.71
C LYS A 677 25.93 19.82 -11.04
N PRO A 678 26.99 20.24 -11.76
CA PRO A 678 28.28 20.51 -11.15
C PRO A 678 28.15 21.47 -9.96
N GLY A 679 28.86 21.19 -8.86
CA GLY A 679 28.82 22.01 -7.64
C GLY A 679 27.69 21.67 -6.67
N SER A 680 26.87 20.64 -6.94
CA SER A 680 25.86 20.15 -5.99
C SER A 680 26.49 19.84 -4.62
N PRO A 681 25.91 20.34 -3.50
CA PRO A 681 26.41 20.06 -2.15
C PRO A 681 26.36 18.56 -1.81
N ALA A 682 25.45 17.79 -2.44
CA ALA A 682 25.35 16.35 -2.25
C ALA A 682 26.67 15.63 -2.58
N LEU A 683 27.39 16.08 -3.61
CA LEU A 683 28.67 15.49 -4.02
C LEU A 683 29.72 15.62 -2.91
N GLY A 684 29.74 16.76 -2.21
CA GLY A 684 30.65 16.99 -1.07
C GLY A 684 30.33 16.13 0.16
N LEU A 685 29.07 15.71 0.31
CA LEU A 685 28.62 14.76 1.33
C LEU A 685 28.97 13.29 1.00
N GLY A 686 29.51 13.05 -0.20
CA GLY A 686 29.84 11.72 -0.69
C GLY A 686 28.67 11.01 -1.37
N PHE A 687 27.57 11.72 -1.69
CA PHE A 687 26.52 11.18 -2.54
C PHE A 687 27.10 10.83 -3.92
N LYS A 688 26.77 9.63 -4.40
CA LYS A 688 27.14 9.16 -5.73
C LYS A 688 25.93 9.32 -6.66
N PRO A 689 26.05 10.06 -7.76
CA PRO A 689 24.97 10.16 -8.75
C PRO A 689 24.44 8.78 -9.16
N ILE A 690 23.12 8.65 -9.21
CA ILE A 690 22.44 7.42 -9.57
C ILE A 690 22.21 7.40 -11.09
N ASP A 691 22.73 6.38 -11.77
CA ASP A 691 22.45 6.16 -13.18
C ASP A 691 21.17 5.35 -13.34
N VAL A 692 20.10 6.01 -13.80
CA VAL A 692 18.81 5.38 -14.07
C VAL A 692 18.68 4.83 -15.49
N SER A 693 19.71 4.94 -16.35
CA SER A 693 19.62 4.50 -17.74
C SER A 693 19.47 2.97 -17.89
N GLN A 694 19.78 2.22 -16.82
CA GLN A 694 19.70 0.76 -16.77
C GLN A 694 18.42 0.26 -16.08
N VAL A 695 17.49 1.15 -15.74
CA VAL A 695 16.26 0.83 -15.01
C VAL A 695 15.14 0.46 -15.97
N GLY A 696 14.34 -0.53 -15.58
CA GLY A 696 13.28 -1.11 -16.39
C GLY A 696 13.80 -2.05 -17.46
N LEU A 697 13.02 -2.17 -18.53
CA LEU A 697 13.28 -3.11 -19.62
C LEU A 697 14.59 -2.82 -20.35
N TYR A 698 15.27 -3.86 -20.83
CA TYR A 698 16.51 -3.75 -21.61
C TYR A 698 16.54 -4.72 -22.81
N GLY A 699 17.45 -4.47 -23.74
CA GLY A 699 17.68 -5.32 -24.91
C GLY A 699 17.12 -4.72 -26.19
N ASP A 700 16.21 -5.44 -26.85
CA ASP A 700 15.63 -5.01 -28.13
C ASP A 700 14.97 -3.61 -28.00
N PRO A 701 15.32 -2.63 -28.85
CA PRO A 701 14.76 -1.28 -28.77
C PRO A 701 13.23 -1.22 -28.84
N ALA A 702 12.58 -2.13 -29.58
CA ALA A 702 11.12 -2.19 -29.64
C ALA A 702 10.52 -2.70 -28.33
N TRP A 703 11.17 -3.67 -27.67
CA TRP A 703 10.79 -4.13 -26.33
C TRP A 703 10.92 -3.01 -25.28
N VAL A 704 12.04 -2.28 -25.30
CA VAL A 704 12.26 -1.15 -24.37
C VAL A 704 11.27 -0.01 -24.64
N ALA A 705 10.93 0.26 -25.89
CA ALA A 705 9.99 1.30 -26.26
C ALA A 705 8.53 0.96 -25.90
N GLU A 706 8.21 -0.32 -25.72
CA GLU A 706 6.85 -0.79 -25.44
C GLU A 706 6.26 -0.17 -24.18
N ALA A 707 6.97 -0.24 -23.04
CA ALA A 707 6.50 0.35 -21.79
C ALA A 707 6.24 1.86 -21.93
N ARG A 708 7.08 2.56 -22.69
CA ARG A 708 6.94 4.00 -22.96
C ARG A 708 5.81 4.35 -23.93
N ALA A 709 5.27 3.37 -24.67
CA ALA A 709 4.14 3.58 -25.57
C ALA A 709 2.82 3.65 -24.80
N ILE A 710 2.74 3.06 -23.61
CA ILE A 710 1.59 3.19 -22.71
C ILE A 710 1.59 4.61 -22.14
N ARG A 711 0.45 5.28 -22.24
CA ARG A 711 0.26 6.66 -21.77
C ARG A 711 -0.57 6.62 -20.50
N HIS A 712 0.01 7.16 -19.43
CA HIS A 712 -0.71 7.40 -18.19
C HIS A 712 -1.07 8.88 -18.10
N PRO A 713 -2.23 9.22 -17.50
CA PRO A 713 -2.51 10.57 -17.10
C PRO A 713 -1.39 11.09 -16.18
N PRO A 714 -0.93 12.33 -16.35
CA PRO A 714 0.08 12.88 -15.46
C PRO A 714 -0.49 12.98 -14.06
N THR A 715 0.21 12.39 -13.11
CA THR A 715 0.03 12.71 -11.71
C THR A 715 0.38 14.17 -11.48
N VAL A 716 -0.54 14.92 -10.89
CA VAL A 716 -0.26 16.26 -10.40
C VAL A 716 -0.35 16.22 -8.88
N LEU A 717 0.72 16.68 -8.23
CA LEU A 717 0.70 16.88 -6.79
C LEU A 717 -0.45 17.85 -6.46
N PRO A 718 -1.31 17.53 -5.47
CA PRO A 718 -2.30 18.48 -5.01
C PRO A 718 -1.60 19.75 -4.50
N PRO A 719 -2.24 20.93 -4.54
CA PRO A 719 -1.67 22.11 -3.92
C PRO A 719 -1.43 21.86 -2.42
N PRO A 720 -0.42 22.51 -1.81
CA PRO A 720 -0.18 22.36 -0.38
C PRO A 720 -1.45 22.73 0.40
N PRO A 721 -1.83 21.98 1.44
CA PRO A 721 -2.89 22.42 2.32
C PRO A 721 -2.52 23.79 2.91
N PRO A 722 -3.48 24.72 3.05
CA PRO A 722 -3.20 25.97 3.72
C PRO A 722 -2.73 25.67 5.15
N PRO A 723 -1.74 26.41 5.69
CA PRO A 723 -1.35 26.22 7.08
C PRO A 723 -2.58 26.38 7.99
N PRO A 724 -2.66 25.64 9.11
CA PRO A 724 -3.74 25.81 10.07
C PRO A 724 -3.78 27.29 10.46
N LYS A 725 -4.93 27.95 10.26
CA LYS A 725 -5.08 29.34 10.68
C LYS A 725 -4.97 29.37 12.20
N PRO A 726 -4.16 30.27 12.79
CA PRO A 726 -4.20 30.49 14.23
C PRO A 726 -5.64 30.79 14.63
N ALA A 727 -6.21 29.95 15.48
CA ALA A 727 -7.59 30.07 15.93
C ALA A 727 -7.62 30.89 17.22
N GLU A 728 -8.40 31.97 17.22
CA GLU A 728 -8.88 32.55 18.46
C GLU A 728 -9.97 31.65 19.01
N VAL A 729 -9.93 31.35 20.31
CA VAL A 729 -11.04 30.67 20.99
C VAL A 729 -11.99 31.76 21.47
N ASP A 730 -13.28 31.61 21.20
CA ASP A 730 -14.35 32.50 21.66
C ASP A 730 -15.64 31.67 21.76
N ASP A 731 -15.80 30.95 22.88
CA ASP A 731 -16.93 30.05 23.12
C ASP A 731 -17.65 30.47 24.42
N ASP A 732 -18.78 31.17 24.24
CA ASP A 732 -19.76 31.51 25.26
C ASP A 732 -20.85 30.43 25.41
N PHE A 733 -20.75 29.34 24.64
CA PHE A 733 -21.70 28.22 24.60
C PHE A 733 -23.16 28.55 24.18
N GLU A 734 -23.51 29.83 23.99
CA GLU A 734 -24.88 30.28 23.67
C GLU A 734 -25.38 29.73 22.32
N ARG A 735 -24.45 29.54 21.37
CA ARG A 735 -24.73 29.00 20.02
C ARG A 735 -24.69 27.48 19.95
N THR A 736 -24.42 26.81 21.07
CA THR A 736 -24.28 25.35 21.14
C THR A 736 -25.51 24.74 21.81
N PRO A 737 -26.17 23.74 21.20
CA PRO A 737 -27.38 23.15 21.76
C PRO A 737 -27.18 22.57 23.17
N VAL A 738 -28.17 22.76 24.05
CA VAL A 738 -28.20 22.11 25.37
C VAL A 738 -28.17 20.59 25.19
N GLY A 739 -27.37 19.90 26.02
CA GLY A 739 -27.16 18.46 25.96
C GLY A 739 -26.14 18.00 24.91
N SER A 740 -25.53 18.90 24.14
CA SER A 740 -24.48 18.57 23.17
C SER A 740 -23.07 18.86 23.71
N PRO A 741 -22.00 18.22 23.17
CA PRO A 741 -20.63 18.63 23.47
C PRO A 741 -20.31 20.05 22.94
N PRO A 742 -19.35 20.77 23.55
CA PRO A 742 -18.91 22.09 23.10
C PRO A 742 -18.14 22.03 21.77
N ARG A 743 -17.88 23.20 21.16
CA ARG A 743 -17.13 23.30 19.89
C ARG A 743 -15.61 23.33 20.12
N ALA A 744 -15.09 22.30 20.78
CA ALA A 744 -13.65 22.12 21.02
C ALA A 744 -13.03 21.15 19.99
N ASP A 745 -11.71 21.20 19.82
CA ASP A 745 -10.97 20.27 18.94
C ASP A 745 -11.02 18.82 19.45
N HIS A 746 -11.17 18.64 20.76
CA HIS A 746 -11.44 17.35 21.39
C HIS A 746 -12.31 17.51 22.63
N VAL A 747 -13.25 16.59 22.80
CA VAL A 747 -14.08 16.44 23.99
C VAL A 747 -14.14 14.94 24.30
N ASP A 748 -13.81 14.54 25.52
CA ASP A 748 -13.93 13.14 25.91
C ASP A 748 -15.37 12.62 25.74
N PRO A 749 -15.54 11.38 25.23
CA PRO A 749 -16.86 10.77 25.14
C PRO A 749 -17.42 10.45 26.52
N ASP A 750 -18.75 10.39 26.63
CA ASP A 750 -19.42 10.04 27.88
C ASP A 750 -19.05 8.61 28.30
N ARG A 751 -18.62 8.44 29.55
CA ARG A 751 -18.21 7.15 30.08
C ARG A 751 -18.42 7.08 31.59
N ALA A 752 -18.93 5.95 32.07
CA ALA A 752 -19.12 5.69 33.50
C ALA A 752 -19.87 6.82 34.25
N GLY A 753 -20.83 7.47 33.58
CA GLY A 753 -21.61 8.59 34.10
C GLY A 753 -20.92 9.96 34.02
N ALA A 754 -19.64 10.01 33.65
CA ALA A 754 -18.94 11.26 33.38
C ALA A 754 -19.30 11.80 31.99
N SER A 755 -19.37 13.13 31.87
CA SER A 755 -19.76 13.81 30.63
C SER A 755 -19.28 15.27 30.60
N ILE A 756 -19.15 15.82 29.40
CA ILE A 756 -18.89 17.24 29.14
C ILE A 756 -19.96 17.74 28.19
N ARG A 757 -20.90 18.55 28.69
CA ARG A 757 -22.10 18.95 27.95
C ARG A 757 -22.48 20.41 28.18
N VAL A 758 -22.91 21.08 27.13
CA VAL A 758 -23.53 22.40 27.24
C VAL A 758 -24.87 22.24 27.96
N THR A 759 -25.14 23.12 28.92
CA THR A 759 -26.34 23.09 29.76
C THR A 759 -26.93 24.48 29.90
N ASP A 760 -28.21 24.55 30.24
CA ASP A 760 -28.94 25.76 30.65
C ASP A 760 -29.25 25.78 32.16
N GLU A 761 -28.64 24.88 32.94
CA GLU A 761 -28.81 24.81 34.40
C GLU A 761 -28.26 26.04 35.12
N LEU A 762 -27.08 26.51 34.71
CA LEU A 762 -26.34 27.62 35.30
C LEU A 762 -25.50 28.28 34.19
N ALA A 763 -25.30 29.60 34.28
CA ALA A 763 -24.39 30.33 33.41
C ALA A 763 -23.75 31.51 34.15
N ALA A 764 -22.56 31.94 33.73
CA ALA A 764 -21.90 33.14 34.22
C ALA A 764 -22.35 34.36 33.43
N GLY A 765 -22.47 34.20 32.10
CA GLY A 765 -23.13 35.13 31.19
C GLY A 765 -24.22 34.42 30.38
N GLY A 766 -25.11 35.16 29.71
CA GLY A 766 -26.14 34.54 28.87
C GLY A 766 -27.08 33.58 29.61
N ASN A 767 -27.40 32.44 28.99
CA ASN A 767 -28.29 31.41 29.52
C ASN A 767 -27.68 30.00 29.52
N ARG A 768 -26.47 29.81 28.99
CA ARG A 768 -25.84 28.51 28.84
C ARG A 768 -24.41 28.54 29.35
N SER A 769 -23.94 27.38 29.80
CA SER A 769 -22.53 27.17 30.07
C SER A 769 -22.13 25.74 29.75
N LEU A 770 -20.85 25.44 29.88
CA LEU A 770 -20.35 24.09 29.81
C LEU A 770 -20.34 23.43 31.19
N LYS A 771 -20.94 22.25 31.30
CA LYS A 771 -20.96 21.41 32.51
C LYS A 771 -20.04 20.21 32.36
N PHE A 772 -19.14 20.07 33.31
CA PHE A 772 -18.37 18.85 33.54
C PHE A 772 -19.06 18.04 34.64
N THR A 773 -19.36 16.79 34.33
CA THR A 773 -19.78 15.79 35.30
C THR A 773 -18.67 14.77 35.42
N ASP A 774 -18.09 14.63 36.60
CA ASP A 774 -17.02 13.68 36.90
C ASP A 774 -17.53 12.61 37.86
N THR A 775 -16.99 11.40 37.76
CA THR A 775 -17.34 10.28 38.62
C THR A 775 -16.09 9.64 39.20
N LYS A 776 -16.17 9.21 40.47
CA LYS A 776 -15.08 8.55 41.19
C LYS A 776 -14.58 7.25 40.54
N ALA A 777 -15.31 6.74 39.56
CA ALA A 777 -15.04 5.48 38.88
C ALA A 777 -14.20 5.66 37.59
N LEU A 778 -13.88 6.91 37.24
CA LEU A 778 -13.23 7.22 35.98
C LEU A 778 -11.71 7.08 36.07
N GLU A 779 -11.15 6.25 35.19
CA GLU A 779 -9.71 6.05 35.03
C GLU A 779 -9.33 6.22 33.56
N PRO A 780 -8.23 6.95 33.27
CA PRO A 780 -7.31 7.59 34.21
C PRO A 780 -7.83 8.89 34.85
N SER A 781 -7.25 9.28 35.99
CA SER A 781 -7.64 10.43 36.82
C SER A 781 -7.48 11.83 36.21
N TRP A 782 -7.26 11.95 34.91
CA TRP A 782 -7.29 13.21 34.15
C TRP A 782 -8.51 13.32 33.23
N MET A 783 -9.44 12.37 33.33
CA MET A 783 -10.73 12.41 32.64
C MET A 783 -11.83 12.89 33.59
N PRO A 784 -12.94 13.44 33.06
CA PRO A 784 -13.10 13.84 31.66
C PRO A 784 -12.32 15.13 31.36
N HIS A 785 -11.85 15.27 30.13
CA HIS A 785 -11.18 16.48 29.65
C HIS A 785 -11.65 16.93 28.27
N LEU A 786 -11.36 18.19 27.95
CA LEU A 786 -11.50 18.76 26.61
C LEU A 786 -10.29 19.64 26.29
N PHE A 787 -10.04 19.89 25.01
CA PHE A 787 -9.03 20.88 24.60
C PHE A 787 -9.31 21.54 23.26
N TYR A 788 -8.72 22.73 23.09
CA TYR A 788 -8.62 23.50 21.85
C TYR A 788 -7.19 23.47 21.31
N ARG A 789 -7.02 23.72 20.00
CA ARG A 789 -5.74 23.84 19.30
C ARG A 789 -5.58 25.23 18.65
N PRO A 790 -5.15 26.26 19.41
CA PRO A 790 -5.08 27.63 18.90
C PRO A 790 -3.99 27.86 17.84
N HIS A 791 -2.94 27.05 17.80
CA HIS A 791 -1.78 27.18 16.91
C HIS A 791 -1.10 28.57 16.95
N LEU A 792 -0.94 29.13 18.15
CA LEU A 792 -0.32 30.44 18.36
C LEU A 792 1.16 30.26 18.71
N THR A 793 2.07 30.79 17.88
CA THR A 793 3.52 30.55 18.01
C THR A 793 4.31 31.72 18.59
N GLU A 794 3.74 32.93 18.60
CA GLU A 794 4.42 34.14 19.05
C GLU A 794 3.43 35.21 19.56
N GLY A 795 3.96 36.22 20.25
CA GLY A 795 3.18 37.35 20.77
C GLY A 795 2.67 37.13 22.19
N VAL A 796 1.91 38.10 22.71
CA VAL A 796 1.26 37.98 24.03
C VAL A 796 -0.13 37.44 23.82
N VAL A 797 -0.47 36.36 24.53
CA VAL A 797 -1.77 35.69 24.45
C VAL A 797 -2.44 35.76 25.80
N ARG A 798 -3.76 35.97 25.79
CA ARG A 798 -4.60 35.94 26.98
C ARG A 798 -5.70 34.89 26.80
N GLN A 799 -5.80 33.98 27.77
CA GLN A 799 -6.95 33.14 27.99
C GLN A 799 -7.86 33.81 29.04
N GLY A 800 -9.15 33.88 28.78
CA GLY A 800 -10.17 34.26 29.77
C GLY A 800 -11.23 33.17 29.87
N PHE A 801 -11.79 32.94 31.06
CA PHE A 801 -12.95 32.06 31.26
C PHE A 801 -13.59 32.32 32.62
N ASP A 802 -14.86 32.01 32.75
CA ASP A 802 -15.56 31.94 34.03
C ASP A 802 -15.64 30.50 34.52
N ILE A 803 -15.51 30.29 35.82
CA ILE A 803 -15.56 28.96 36.43
C ILE A 803 -16.42 28.95 37.69
N ARG A 804 -17.18 27.87 37.87
CA ARG A 804 -17.95 27.60 39.09
C ARG A 804 -17.75 26.17 39.55
N LEU A 805 -17.15 26.02 40.72
CA LEU A 805 -16.80 24.73 41.31
C LEU A 805 -17.99 24.14 42.09
N GLY A 806 -18.28 22.87 41.90
CA GLY A 806 -19.13 22.11 42.81
C GLY A 806 -18.33 21.51 43.98
N LYS A 807 -19.05 20.92 44.93
CA LYS A 807 -18.42 20.26 46.08
C LYS A 807 -17.55 19.09 45.62
N GLY A 808 -16.29 19.07 46.06
CA GLY A 808 -15.34 18.00 45.72
C GLY A 808 -14.75 18.08 44.31
N ALA A 809 -15.07 19.13 43.54
CA ALA A 809 -14.46 19.37 42.24
C ALA A 809 -12.96 19.63 42.39
N THR A 810 -12.15 18.92 41.62
CA THR A 810 -10.71 19.15 41.50
C THR A 810 -10.39 19.10 40.01
N LEU A 811 -9.70 20.10 39.48
CA LEU A 811 -9.43 20.21 38.05
C LEU A 811 -8.20 21.08 37.77
N PHE A 812 -7.76 21.10 36.51
CA PHE A 812 -6.80 22.09 36.02
C PHE A 812 -7.14 22.61 34.62
N THR A 813 -6.64 23.80 34.32
CA THR A 813 -6.48 24.31 32.96
C THR A 813 -5.00 24.43 32.63
N GLU A 814 -4.61 23.98 31.45
CA GLU A 814 -3.20 23.97 31.02
C GLU A 814 -3.02 24.43 29.58
N TRP A 815 -1.91 25.12 29.36
CA TRP A 815 -1.37 25.44 28.04
C TRP A 815 -0.21 24.48 27.77
N ARG A 816 -0.14 23.90 26.57
CA ARG A 816 0.98 23.04 26.18
C ARG A 816 1.47 23.37 24.76
N ASP A 817 2.77 23.24 24.56
CA ASP A 817 3.37 23.14 23.22
C ASP A 817 3.40 21.65 22.80
N GLU A 818 3.85 21.37 21.58
CA GLU A 818 3.94 19.99 21.05
C GLU A 818 5.16 19.18 21.57
N GLY A 819 5.87 19.72 22.55
CA GLY A 819 7.04 19.16 23.20
C GLY A 819 6.74 17.94 24.06
N GLU A 820 7.66 17.65 24.97
CA GLU A 820 7.56 16.48 25.84
C GLU A 820 6.88 16.85 27.16
N TYR A 821 5.82 16.14 27.53
CA TYR A 821 5.17 16.29 28.83
C TYR A 821 6.09 15.72 29.93
N PRO A 822 6.23 16.37 31.11
CA PRO A 822 5.58 17.61 31.53
C PRO A 822 6.35 18.90 31.17
N HIS A 823 7.47 18.83 30.45
CA HIS A 823 8.28 20.00 30.13
C HIS A 823 7.62 20.98 29.15
N CYS A 824 6.69 20.49 28.32
CA CYS A 824 5.89 21.29 27.38
C CYS A 824 4.77 22.09 28.05
N ILE A 825 4.56 21.95 29.36
CA ILE A 825 3.47 22.66 30.05
C ILE A 825 3.88 24.13 30.27
N GLY A 826 3.03 25.06 29.85
CA GLY A 826 3.16 26.49 30.07
C GLY A 826 2.46 26.93 31.35
N PRO A 827 1.58 27.93 31.27
CA PRO A 827 0.59 28.19 32.31
C PRO A 827 -0.18 26.91 32.70
N SER A 828 -0.19 26.61 34.00
CA SER A 828 -0.97 25.54 34.62
C SER A 828 -1.60 26.08 35.90
N VAL A 829 -2.92 26.06 35.95
CA VAL A 829 -3.72 26.58 37.07
C VAL A 829 -4.68 25.48 37.49
N SER A 830 -4.57 25.04 38.74
CA SER A 830 -5.46 24.03 39.30
C SER A 830 -6.42 24.60 40.33
N PHE A 831 -7.55 23.93 40.49
CA PHE A 831 -8.56 24.21 41.50
C PHE A 831 -8.74 22.94 42.32
N ASP A 832 -8.62 23.04 43.64
CA ASP A 832 -8.80 21.89 44.52
C ASP A 832 -10.21 21.80 45.14
N ALA A 833 -10.47 20.72 45.86
CA ALA A 833 -11.77 20.43 46.47
C ALA A 833 -12.26 21.49 47.48
N GLU A 834 -11.36 22.31 48.03
CA GLU A 834 -11.69 23.44 48.90
C GLU A 834 -11.90 24.75 48.12
N GLY A 835 -11.78 24.71 46.79
CA GLY A 835 -11.91 25.85 45.91
C GLY A 835 -10.67 26.73 45.84
N ARG A 836 -9.51 26.27 46.32
CA ARG A 836 -8.27 27.07 46.24
C ARG A 836 -7.75 27.04 44.81
N VAL A 837 -7.36 28.22 44.32
CA VAL A 837 -6.66 28.37 43.04
C VAL A 837 -5.17 28.18 43.30
N VAL A 838 -4.60 27.14 42.73
CA VAL A 838 -3.25 26.66 43.03
C VAL A 838 -2.38 26.76 41.77
N VAL A 839 -1.18 27.30 41.95
CA VAL A 839 -0.13 27.34 40.90
C VAL A 839 1.16 26.86 41.53
N GLY A 840 1.80 25.85 40.93
CA GLY A 840 3.06 25.29 41.44
C GLY A 840 2.97 24.77 42.89
N GLY A 841 1.81 24.26 43.29
CA GLY A 841 1.55 23.79 44.66
C GLY A 841 1.26 24.88 45.70
N LYS A 842 1.27 26.17 45.31
CA LYS A 842 0.94 27.29 46.18
C LYS A 842 -0.49 27.77 45.93
N ALA A 843 -1.30 27.82 46.99
CA ALA A 843 -2.62 28.46 46.95
C ALA A 843 -2.46 29.99 46.86
N LEU A 844 -3.11 30.60 45.87
CA LEU A 844 -3.02 32.04 45.57
C LEU A 844 -4.33 32.78 45.87
N ALA A 845 -5.46 32.15 45.56
CA ALA A 845 -6.80 32.68 45.76
C ALA A 845 -7.77 31.57 46.17
N VAL A 846 -8.99 31.92 46.53
CA VAL A 846 -10.08 30.98 46.82
C VAL A 846 -11.29 31.37 45.98
N VAL A 847 -11.82 30.41 45.23
CA VAL A 847 -13.12 30.46 44.54
C VAL A 847 -14.09 29.61 45.37
N PRO A 848 -14.98 30.23 46.16
CA PRO A 848 -15.90 29.47 47.01
C PRO A 848 -16.74 28.49 46.18
N PRO A 849 -16.86 27.20 46.61
CA PRO A 849 -17.74 26.26 45.94
C PRO A 849 -19.15 26.82 45.84
N GLY A 850 -19.72 26.76 44.63
CA GLY A 850 -21.04 27.28 44.34
C GLY A 850 -21.11 28.74 43.88
N ALA A 851 -19.99 29.45 43.80
CA ALA A 851 -19.91 30.81 43.23
C ALA A 851 -19.14 30.82 41.91
N TRP A 852 -19.51 31.75 41.02
CA TRP A 852 -18.75 32.03 39.80
C TRP A 852 -17.53 32.91 40.13
N ALA A 853 -16.43 32.68 39.41
CA ALA A 853 -15.26 33.54 39.39
C ALA A 853 -14.72 33.66 37.96
N HIS A 854 -14.22 34.84 37.61
CA HIS A 854 -13.57 35.08 36.32
C HIS A 854 -12.06 34.88 36.44
N VAL A 855 -11.47 34.18 35.50
CA VAL A 855 -10.04 33.84 35.47
C VAL A 855 -9.42 34.31 34.16
N GLU A 856 -8.31 35.06 34.27
CA GLU A 856 -7.49 35.44 33.12
C GLU A 856 -6.07 34.91 33.29
N ILE A 857 -5.54 34.28 32.25
CA ILE A 857 -4.17 33.78 32.15
C ILE A 857 -3.49 34.46 30.97
N GLU A 858 -2.41 35.18 31.20
CA GLU A 858 -1.66 35.87 30.16
C GLU A 858 -0.20 35.44 30.12
N ALA A 859 0.29 35.05 28.95
CA ALA A 859 1.69 34.67 28.74
C ALA A 859 2.20 35.12 27.38
N ALA A 860 3.50 35.42 27.31
CA ALA A 860 4.19 35.67 26.05
C ALA A 860 4.66 34.35 25.43
N LEU A 861 4.57 34.25 24.11
CA LEU A 861 4.99 33.10 23.30
C LEU A 861 6.21 33.46 22.43
N GLY A 862 6.97 32.45 22.04
CA GLY A 862 8.15 32.55 21.19
C GLY A 862 9.48 32.33 21.92
N ALA A 863 10.57 32.21 21.13
CA ALA A 863 11.90 31.82 21.61
C ALA A 863 12.47 32.72 22.72
N ALA A 864 12.19 34.03 22.66
CA ALA A 864 12.68 35.01 23.62
C ALA A 864 11.70 35.30 24.77
N ALA A 865 10.52 34.66 24.79
CA ALA A 865 9.52 34.93 25.80
C ALA A 865 9.98 34.50 27.22
N PRO A 866 9.64 35.28 28.27
CA PRO A 866 9.87 34.89 29.65
C PRO A 866 9.16 33.58 29.98
N ARG A 867 9.71 32.81 30.94
CA ARG A 867 9.14 31.54 31.42
C ARG A 867 8.12 31.73 32.53
N THR A 868 7.33 32.79 32.39
CA THR A 868 6.39 33.21 33.40
C THR A 868 5.09 33.68 32.77
N PHE A 869 4.03 33.61 33.56
CA PHE A 869 2.71 34.08 33.19
C PHE A 869 2.10 34.94 34.30
N THR A 870 1.02 35.63 33.96
CA THR A 870 0.20 36.39 34.90
C THR A 870 -1.14 35.70 35.04
N LEU A 871 -1.59 35.52 36.28
CA LEU A 871 -2.93 35.03 36.62
C LEU A 871 -3.72 36.15 37.28
N ALA A 872 -4.92 36.43 36.80
CA ALA A 872 -5.90 37.25 37.51
C ALA A 872 -7.13 36.41 37.84
N VAL A 873 -7.62 36.51 39.09
CA VAL A 873 -8.85 35.88 39.55
C VAL A 873 -9.75 36.96 40.12
N THR A 874 -10.97 37.06 39.59
CA THR A 874 -12.01 37.97 40.09
C THR A 874 -13.07 37.14 40.78
N GLY A 875 -13.18 37.30 42.11
CA GLY A 875 -14.14 36.56 42.92
C GLY A 875 -15.58 37.07 42.77
N PRO A 876 -16.56 36.40 43.41
CA PRO A 876 -17.96 36.84 43.41
C PRO A 876 -18.19 38.18 44.14
N ASP A 877 -17.23 38.63 44.94
CA ASP A 877 -17.18 39.96 45.55
C ASP A 877 -16.77 41.07 44.56
N GLY A 878 -16.42 40.71 43.33
CA GLY A 878 -15.88 41.63 42.32
C GLY A 878 -14.43 42.03 42.56
N GLU A 879 -13.77 41.49 43.60
CA GLU A 879 -12.37 41.80 43.90
C GLU A 879 -11.45 41.06 42.92
N ARG A 880 -10.74 41.82 42.09
CA ARG A 880 -9.74 41.27 41.16
C ARG A 880 -8.37 41.16 41.84
N ARG A 881 -7.90 39.93 42.00
CA ARG A 881 -6.57 39.61 42.54
C ARG A 881 -5.64 39.18 41.41
N THR A 882 -4.53 39.88 41.23
CA THR A 882 -3.57 39.63 40.14
C THR A 882 -2.22 39.14 40.70
N PHE A 883 -1.70 38.07 40.10
CA PHE A 883 -0.46 37.40 40.47
C PHE A 883 0.45 37.35 39.23
N ALA A 884 1.47 38.21 39.22
CA ALA A 884 2.43 38.28 38.13
C ALA A 884 3.65 37.39 38.37
N ASN A 885 4.41 37.13 37.31
CA ASN A 885 5.67 36.37 37.35
C ASN A 885 5.51 34.94 37.90
N LEU A 886 4.35 34.32 37.69
CA LEU A 886 4.14 32.93 38.05
C LEU A 886 4.93 32.03 37.10
N PRO A 887 5.66 31.01 37.60
CA PRO A 887 6.47 30.16 36.74
C PRO A 887 5.59 29.26 35.87
N HIS A 888 6.00 29.02 34.62
CA HIS A 888 5.44 27.90 33.85
C HIS A 888 5.69 26.59 34.60
N ALA A 889 4.77 25.63 34.48
CA ALA A 889 4.93 24.31 35.11
C ALA A 889 6.04 23.49 34.44
N GLY A 890 6.22 23.67 33.13
CA GLY A 890 7.28 23.09 32.33
C GLY A 890 8.34 24.12 31.93
N LYS A 891 9.56 23.64 31.68
CA LYS A 891 10.72 24.48 31.32
C LYS A 891 10.82 24.81 29.83
N ASP A 892 10.10 24.08 28.98
CA ASP A 892 10.31 24.09 27.53
C ASP A 892 9.18 24.77 26.75
N PHE A 893 7.98 24.95 27.31
CA PHE A 893 6.80 25.55 26.65
C PHE A 893 7.10 26.86 25.92
N ARG A 894 6.98 26.93 24.58
CA ARG A 894 7.23 28.17 23.80
C ARG A 894 6.02 28.67 23.03
N GLU A 895 5.09 27.79 22.68
CA GLU A 895 4.01 28.02 21.72
C GLU A 895 2.73 27.40 22.27
N LEU A 896 1.57 27.99 21.97
CA LEU A 896 0.28 27.50 22.43
C LEU A 896 -0.39 26.68 21.31
N HIS A 897 -0.22 25.36 21.38
CA HIS A 897 -0.84 24.40 20.47
C HIS A 897 -1.94 23.57 21.12
N TRP A 898 -1.98 23.55 22.45
CA TRP A 898 -2.99 22.82 23.22
C TRP A 898 -3.42 23.66 24.42
N LEU A 899 -4.73 23.91 24.51
CA LEU A 899 -5.36 24.59 25.63
C LEU A 899 -6.47 23.68 26.16
N GLY A 900 -6.34 23.14 27.37
CA GLY A 900 -7.31 22.16 27.84
C GLY A 900 -7.72 22.33 29.29
N PHE A 901 -8.93 21.82 29.57
CA PHE A 901 -9.53 21.72 30.88
C PHE A 901 -9.71 20.24 31.22
N SER A 902 -9.27 19.82 32.40
CA SER A 902 -9.28 18.41 32.81
C SER A 902 -9.73 18.29 34.25
N SER A 903 -10.72 17.45 34.49
CA SER A 903 -11.12 17.06 35.83
C SER A 903 -10.12 16.04 36.38
N THR A 904 -9.82 16.17 37.67
CA THR A 904 -8.98 15.23 38.43
C THR A 904 -9.61 14.86 39.75
N ALA A 905 -10.95 14.88 39.82
CA ALA A 905 -11.67 14.67 41.07
C ALA A 905 -11.65 13.18 41.44
N ALA A 906 -11.35 12.88 42.70
CA ALA A 906 -11.48 11.52 43.25
C ALA A 906 -12.90 11.24 43.78
N ALA A 907 -13.87 12.06 43.41
CA ALA A 907 -15.24 12.03 43.91
C ALA A 907 -16.23 12.42 42.81
N ASP A 908 -17.45 11.90 42.91
CA ASP A 908 -18.55 12.33 42.03
C ASP A 908 -18.79 13.83 42.24
N CYS A 909 -18.59 14.62 41.19
CA CYS A 909 -18.71 16.06 41.28
C CYS A 909 -19.19 16.67 39.96
N VAL A 910 -19.61 17.93 40.05
CA VAL A 910 -20.03 18.73 38.90
C VAL A 910 -19.37 20.10 39.02
N TRP A 911 -18.87 20.63 37.91
CA TRP A 911 -18.38 22.00 37.83
C TRP A 911 -18.67 22.57 36.45
N TYR A 912 -18.59 23.90 36.34
CA TYR A 912 -19.02 24.63 35.16
C TYR A 912 -17.92 25.57 34.69
N VAL A 913 -17.82 25.73 33.37
CA VAL A 913 -17.01 26.75 32.70
C VAL A 913 -17.88 27.52 31.74
N ASP A 914 -17.62 28.81 31.61
CA ASP A 914 -18.33 29.71 30.71
C ASP A 914 -17.36 30.72 30.07
N ASN A 915 -17.77 31.39 28.98
CA ASN A 915 -17.05 32.49 28.32
C ASN A 915 -15.56 32.20 28.04
N VAL A 916 -15.24 31.04 27.45
CA VAL A 916 -13.85 30.66 27.16
C VAL A 916 -13.32 31.46 25.99
N THR A 917 -12.27 32.24 26.22
CA THR A 917 -11.61 33.05 25.20
C THR A 917 -10.12 32.78 25.16
N VAL A 918 -9.51 32.82 23.97
CA VAL A 918 -8.05 32.86 23.75
C VAL A 918 -7.78 33.85 22.62
N LYS A 919 -7.14 34.97 22.93
CA LYS A 919 -6.90 36.07 21.98
C LYS A 919 -5.49 36.62 22.11
N ARG A 920 -4.95 37.17 21.02
CA ARG A 920 -3.69 37.94 21.06
C ARG A 920 -3.95 39.31 21.69
N VAL A 921 -3.10 39.71 22.63
CA VAL A 921 -3.16 41.05 23.23
C VAL A 921 -2.36 42.00 22.32
N GLY A 922 -3.04 42.92 21.64
CA GLY A 922 -2.36 43.96 20.86
C GLY A 922 -1.50 44.85 21.76
N LYS A 923 -0.41 45.43 21.22
CA LYS A 923 0.30 46.54 21.90
C LYS A 923 -0.74 47.60 22.28
N PRO A 924 -0.72 48.17 23.50
CA PRO A 924 -1.53 49.34 23.81
C PRO A 924 -1.26 50.38 22.73
N ALA A 925 -2.31 50.92 22.11
CA ALA A 925 -2.17 52.07 21.23
C ALA A 925 -1.46 53.17 22.02
N GLU A 926 -0.31 53.66 21.53
CA GLU A 926 0.29 54.87 22.07
C GLU A 926 -0.78 55.96 22.06
N GLU A 927 -1.11 56.47 23.25
CA GLU A 927 -1.90 57.67 23.39
C GLU A 927 -1.26 58.76 22.53
N LYS A 928 -1.96 59.15 21.47
CA LYS A 928 -1.73 60.45 20.84
C LYS A 928 -1.90 61.49 21.95
N ARG A 929 -0.78 62.00 22.47
CA ARG A 929 -0.77 63.25 23.22
C ARG A 929 -1.36 64.32 22.31
N ALA A 930 -2.58 64.73 22.64
CA ALA A 930 -3.16 65.97 22.17
C ALA A 930 -2.48 67.14 22.90
N GLY A 931 -2.02 68.12 22.12
CA GLY A 931 -1.84 69.54 22.47
C GLY A 931 -1.01 69.90 23.71
N ASP A 932 0.27 70.25 23.50
CA ASP A 932 0.82 71.64 23.56
C ASP A 932 2.35 71.61 23.53
#